data_AF-A0A8G0LRG5-F1
#
_entry.id   AF-A0A8G0LRG5-F1
#
_cell.length_a   1.000
_cell.length_b   1.000
_cell.length_c   1.000
_cell.angle_alpha   90.00
_cell.angle_beta   90.00
_cell.angle_gamma   90.00
#
_symmetry.space_group_name_H-M   'P 1'
#
loop_
_entity.id
_entity.type
_entity.pdbx_description
1 polymer ?
#
loop_
_entity_poly.entity_id
_entity_poly.type
_entity_poly.pdbx_seq_one_letter_code
_entity_poly.pdbx_strand_id
1 'polypeptide(L)'
;MPQFDDLTAYLLTEQDARKLWREEAARLKKAVEDYDSSLSFSNKGFFDDGNEEGYKNLAKLAEMILAALSLCLLDNECIYVEFCKPLANRNRVEKLIQQARVSQTNGEWEESGQTSNRTSILDAIYSLVDYISAVLARLISQVATGRCWCDNVVAVLTQRVTKLKVLLLDMQTNTVISCQAGEALLNETDISNRLSNGILDEEECEEVLRMIDAETKEGLATAAEADAARYCVDQNRLRSGIDTIIRYILLSLRFQNRSGLSGTSFEICGMVYETGVEDFKALLFQDLDLEYSASSDQDTLNTAYSAFSILNRIMTQIDEKENGKPPKSSQTNKSLQTTVEWTYLEADKNNSCPNPATGLVYDASQKKCLVAVRAMEDIITAMIPLLLTSPMAVANLTSYRTMMALTSDTQNSVRPFKEKNYTAFFRMYTNKFEDDSKTWDVMRLSTAVDKQVFSRCALISGKDFSKRSDEKMAAKMAEVMQEMDRWVIDETGVTVACKFQVCSVLIVAFIIAGGGLSIMATGNRITGVDPSNLSTYLWVVAGVYLLICKSRFVEDWPWSDFLHFRVRCRSVSELHNISGINEQFIMAKLLHDERGGSELKTRGPYNKAFLQRDSADGFSIDCPLQMKTLLLSGLIMLKVVTPRGHALVCLDARRGTELKVVEHQGNQAQEHLICEDIHKLQDRRGQKKTEDKSRLQLMTSRELKWKRVQGVYSDMNAEFV
;
A
#
# COMPACT_ATOMS: atom_id res chain seq x y z
N MET A 1 -28.65 27.16 9.06
CA MET A 1 -27.55 26.33 8.52
C MET A 1 -28.09 25.52 7.37
N PRO A 2 -27.33 25.37 6.27
CA PRO A 2 -27.75 24.59 5.10
C PRO A 2 -27.92 23.11 5.44
N GLN A 3 -28.83 22.43 4.76
CA GLN A 3 -29.14 21.02 5.00
C GLN A 3 -28.48 20.15 3.94
N PHE A 4 -27.41 19.46 4.31
CA PHE A 4 -26.75 18.48 3.45
C PHE A 4 -27.55 17.18 3.37
N ASP A 5 -27.42 16.47 2.25
CA ASP A 5 -28.15 15.23 1.98
C ASP A 5 -29.67 15.38 2.13
N ASP A 6 -30.19 16.57 1.79
CA ASP A 6 -31.61 16.82 1.87
C ASP A 6 -32.40 15.91 0.93
N LEU A 7 -33.52 15.42 1.44
CA LEU A 7 -34.46 14.53 0.78
C LEU A 7 -35.73 15.25 0.35
N THR A 8 -35.98 16.49 0.82
CA THR A 8 -37.25 17.20 0.56
C THR A 8 -37.49 17.48 -0.92
N ALA A 9 -36.44 17.64 -1.73
CA ALA A 9 -36.55 17.79 -3.18
C ALA A 9 -37.04 16.53 -3.90
N TYR A 10 -36.93 15.36 -3.24
CA TYR A 10 -37.21 14.04 -3.83
C TYR A 10 -38.37 13.30 -3.13
N LEU A 11 -38.76 13.74 -1.94
CA LEU A 11 -39.82 13.16 -1.12
C LEU A 11 -40.98 14.13 -0.95
N LEU A 12 -42.16 13.58 -0.66
CA LEU A 12 -43.39 14.36 -0.49
C LEU A 12 -43.41 15.15 0.83
N THR A 13 -42.78 14.66 1.90
CA THR A 13 -42.80 15.33 3.22
C THR A 13 -41.48 15.20 4.00
N GLU A 14 -41.20 16.19 4.86
CA GLU A 14 -40.05 16.18 5.79
C GLU A 14 -40.19 15.11 6.89
N GLN A 15 -41.42 14.74 7.24
CA GLN A 15 -41.67 13.68 8.24
C GLN A 15 -41.22 12.32 7.73
N ASP A 16 -41.40 12.05 6.44
CA ASP A 16 -40.92 10.82 5.78
C ASP A 16 -39.39 10.77 5.81
N ALA A 17 -38.72 11.88 5.49
CA ALA A 17 -37.26 11.98 5.56
C ALA A 17 -36.72 11.65 6.96
N ARG A 18 -37.30 12.24 8.02
CA ARG A 18 -36.90 11.97 9.41
C ARG A 18 -37.16 10.53 9.83
N LYS A 19 -38.24 9.91 9.33
CA LYS A 19 -38.55 8.51 9.61
C LYS A 19 -37.48 7.60 8.99
N LEU A 20 -37.15 7.80 7.72
CA LEU A 20 -36.13 7.02 7.00
C LEU A 20 -34.76 7.13 7.67
N TRP A 21 -34.32 8.33 8.06
CA TRP A 21 -33.05 8.50 8.77
C TRP A 21 -33.01 7.75 10.11
N ARG A 22 -34.12 7.70 10.87
CA ARG A 22 -34.16 6.94 12.13
C ARG A 22 -34.08 5.44 11.91
N GLU A 23 -34.79 4.93 10.91
CA GLU A 23 -34.76 3.51 10.56
C GLU A 23 -33.36 3.09 10.10
N GLU A 24 -32.72 3.91 9.26
CA GLU A 24 -31.37 3.67 8.76
C GLU A 24 -30.31 3.77 9.88
N ALA A 25 -30.42 4.77 10.76
CA ALA A 25 -29.55 4.91 11.93
C ALA A 25 -29.65 3.68 12.86
N ALA A 26 -30.86 3.18 13.10
CA ALA A 26 -31.09 2.00 13.93
C ALA A 26 -30.45 0.75 13.30
N ARG A 27 -30.53 0.60 11.97
CA ARG A 27 -29.91 -0.50 11.22
C ARG A 27 -28.37 -0.47 11.34
N LEU A 28 -27.75 0.69 11.10
CA LEU A 28 -26.30 0.84 11.20
C LEU A 28 -25.81 0.69 12.64
N LYS A 29 -26.54 1.24 13.62
CA LYS A 29 -26.24 1.06 15.03
C LYS A 29 -26.26 -0.42 15.41
N LYS A 30 -27.27 -1.18 14.98
CA LYS A 30 -27.33 -2.63 15.20
C LYS A 30 -26.14 -3.34 14.57
N ALA A 31 -25.73 -2.94 13.36
CA ALA A 31 -24.55 -3.50 12.71
C ALA A 31 -23.26 -3.26 13.52
N VAL A 32 -23.12 -2.12 14.20
CA VAL A 32 -21.95 -1.80 15.03
C VAL A 32 -22.00 -2.48 16.40
N GLU A 33 -23.15 -2.48 17.08
CA GLU A 33 -23.31 -3.04 18.43
C GLU A 33 -23.20 -4.56 18.45
N ASP A 34 -23.77 -5.21 17.44
CA ASP A 34 -23.74 -6.65 17.31
C ASP A 34 -22.43 -7.08 16.65
N TYR A 35 -21.34 -6.93 17.41
CA TYR A 35 -20.00 -7.25 16.94
C TYR A 35 -19.90 -8.72 16.55
N ASP A 36 -20.61 -9.61 17.24
CA ASP A 36 -20.54 -11.07 17.10
C ASP A 36 -21.44 -11.64 16.01
N SER A 37 -22.46 -10.92 15.55
CA SER A 37 -23.29 -11.43 14.44
C SER A 37 -22.62 -11.34 13.09
N SER A 38 -22.91 -12.36 12.28
CA SER A 38 -22.52 -12.45 10.87
C SER A 38 -23.08 -11.29 10.06
N LEU A 39 -22.21 -10.51 9.42
CA LEU A 39 -22.61 -9.70 8.27
C LEU A 39 -22.66 -10.63 7.07
N SER A 40 -23.85 -10.87 6.56
CA SER A 40 -24.06 -11.58 5.31
C SER A 40 -24.89 -10.70 4.38
N PHE A 41 -24.44 -10.57 3.13
CA PHE A 41 -25.32 -10.09 2.08
C PHE A 41 -26.41 -11.14 1.86
N SER A 42 -27.67 -10.71 1.79
CA SER A 42 -28.79 -11.59 1.43
C SER A 42 -29.74 -10.85 0.52
N ASN A 43 -30.06 -11.47 -0.61
CA ASN A 43 -31.11 -11.04 -1.50
C ASN A 43 -31.82 -12.27 -2.06
N LYS A 44 -33.02 -12.55 -1.54
CA LYS A 44 -33.82 -13.70 -1.96
C LYS A 44 -34.32 -13.50 -3.39
N GLY A 45 -33.68 -14.17 -4.35
CA GLY A 45 -34.24 -14.41 -5.69
C GLY A 45 -33.74 -13.52 -6.83
N PHE A 46 -32.88 -12.51 -6.58
CA PHE A 46 -32.19 -11.81 -7.66
C PHE A 46 -30.83 -12.44 -8.01
N PHE A 47 -30.13 -12.92 -6.99
CA PHE A 47 -28.84 -13.59 -7.13
C PHE A 47 -29.01 -15.08 -6.85
N ASP A 48 -28.77 -15.91 -7.86
CA ASP A 48 -28.76 -17.37 -7.74
C ASP A 48 -27.31 -17.85 -7.51
N ASP A 49 -26.77 -18.66 -8.42
CA ASP A 49 -25.41 -19.16 -8.37
C ASP A 49 -24.38 -18.12 -8.85
N GLY A 50 -23.13 -18.27 -8.40
CA GLY A 50 -21.95 -17.50 -8.79
C GLY A 50 -21.52 -17.75 -10.23
N ASN A 51 -22.38 -17.40 -11.18
CA ASN A 51 -22.19 -17.54 -12.61
C ASN A 51 -21.83 -16.19 -13.26
N GLU A 52 -21.56 -16.20 -14.56
CA GLU A 52 -21.18 -14.98 -15.29
C GLU A 52 -22.26 -13.89 -15.25
N GLU A 53 -23.54 -14.27 -15.24
CA GLU A 53 -24.66 -13.33 -15.14
C GLU A 53 -24.73 -12.67 -13.76
N GLY A 54 -24.47 -13.41 -12.69
CA GLY A 54 -24.38 -12.88 -11.33
C GLY A 54 -23.29 -11.80 -11.19
N TYR A 55 -22.12 -12.02 -11.77
CA TYR A 55 -21.04 -11.03 -11.81
C TYR A 55 -21.41 -9.79 -12.64
N LYS A 56 -22.04 -9.97 -13.81
CA LYS A 56 -22.53 -8.85 -14.64
C LYS A 56 -23.59 -8.04 -13.92
N ASN A 57 -24.53 -8.71 -13.25
CA ASN A 57 -25.57 -8.08 -12.45
C ASN A 57 -24.96 -7.28 -11.30
N LEU A 58 -23.98 -7.83 -10.56
CA LEU A 58 -23.29 -7.10 -9.50
C LEU A 58 -22.61 -5.82 -10.03
N ALA A 59 -21.85 -5.93 -11.12
CA ALA A 59 -21.19 -4.78 -11.74
C ALA A 59 -22.21 -3.71 -12.15
N LYS A 60 -23.35 -4.12 -12.73
CA LYS A 60 -24.44 -3.23 -13.10
C LYS A 60 -25.09 -2.56 -11.88
N LEU A 61 -25.36 -3.30 -10.80
CA LEU A 61 -25.90 -2.70 -9.57
C LEU A 61 -24.91 -1.66 -9.00
N ALA A 62 -23.62 -1.95 -9.02
CA ALA A 62 -22.58 -1.02 -8.58
C ALA A 62 -22.54 0.25 -9.45
N GLU A 63 -22.74 0.14 -10.77
CA GLU A 63 -22.86 1.30 -11.67
C GLU A 63 -24.08 2.16 -11.37
N MET A 64 -25.25 1.55 -11.10
CA MET A 64 -26.45 2.29 -10.72
C MET A 64 -26.26 3.06 -9.40
N ILE A 65 -25.67 2.41 -8.39
CA ILE A 65 -25.37 3.05 -7.11
C ILE A 65 -24.34 4.17 -7.29
N LEU A 66 -23.33 3.97 -8.14
CA LEU A 66 -22.32 4.99 -8.44
C LEU A 66 -22.94 6.22 -9.11
N ALA A 67 -23.88 6.03 -10.04
CA ALA A 67 -24.60 7.13 -10.66
C ALA A 67 -25.44 7.91 -9.63
N ALA A 68 -26.13 7.21 -8.71
CA ALA A 68 -26.86 7.86 -7.61
C ALA A 68 -25.91 8.60 -6.65
N LEU A 69 -24.71 8.07 -6.42
CA LEU A 69 -23.67 8.75 -5.64
C LEU A 69 -23.21 10.05 -6.32
N SER A 70 -23.08 10.08 -7.65
CA SER A 70 -22.76 11.31 -8.38
C SER A 70 -23.84 12.40 -8.21
N LEU A 71 -25.13 12.03 -8.13
CA LEU A 71 -26.22 12.98 -7.83
C LEU A 71 -26.13 13.50 -6.38
N CYS A 72 -25.89 12.61 -5.43
CA CYS A 72 -25.61 12.96 -4.03
C CYS A 72 -24.46 13.98 -3.89
N LEU A 73 -23.41 13.83 -4.72
CA LEU A 73 -22.29 14.77 -4.76
C LEU A 73 -22.69 16.08 -5.43
N LEU A 74 -23.42 16.04 -6.54
CA LEU A 74 -23.89 17.23 -7.26
C LEU A 74 -24.72 18.14 -6.36
N ASP A 75 -25.71 17.60 -5.67
CA ASP A 75 -26.55 18.38 -4.74
C ASP A 75 -25.74 19.03 -3.63
N ASN A 76 -24.71 18.35 -3.10
CA ASN A 76 -23.86 18.91 -2.06
C ASN A 76 -22.91 19.98 -2.62
N GLU A 77 -22.43 19.84 -3.86
CA GLU A 77 -21.67 20.91 -4.53
C GLU A 77 -22.52 22.16 -4.76
N CYS A 78 -23.81 22.00 -5.06
CA CYS A 78 -24.75 23.13 -5.16
C CYS A 78 -24.82 23.92 -3.84
N ILE A 79 -24.84 23.23 -2.70
CA ILE A 79 -24.81 23.89 -1.38
C ILE A 79 -23.50 24.68 -1.20
N TYR A 80 -22.36 24.15 -1.64
CA TYR A 80 -21.09 24.87 -1.56
C TYR A 80 -21.07 26.13 -2.42
N VAL A 81 -21.62 26.07 -3.64
CA VAL A 81 -21.74 27.25 -4.50
C VAL A 81 -22.57 28.35 -3.84
N GLU A 82 -23.67 27.99 -3.18
CA GLU A 82 -24.58 28.95 -2.54
C GLU A 82 -24.00 29.52 -1.22
N PHE A 83 -23.47 28.67 -0.35
CA PHE A 83 -23.13 29.04 1.03
C PHE A 83 -21.63 29.11 1.33
N CYS A 84 -20.75 28.64 0.44
CA CYS A 84 -19.30 28.59 0.67
C CYS A 84 -18.51 28.69 -0.64
N LYS A 85 -18.57 29.85 -1.29
CA LYS A 85 -17.91 30.12 -2.59
C LYS A 85 -16.43 29.70 -2.67
N PRO A 86 -15.59 29.85 -1.62
CA PRO A 86 -14.20 29.43 -1.71
C PRO A 86 -14.03 27.92 -1.90
N LEU A 87 -14.97 27.12 -1.38
CA LEU A 87 -14.99 25.66 -1.48
C LEU A 87 -15.59 25.16 -2.80
N ALA A 88 -16.39 25.99 -3.46
CA ALA A 88 -17.13 25.63 -4.66
C ALA A 88 -16.21 25.53 -5.88
N ASN A 89 -16.42 24.49 -6.70
CA ASN A 89 -15.65 24.28 -7.93
C ASN A 89 -16.58 24.13 -9.14
N ARG A 90 -16.51 25.10 -10.07
CA ARG A 90 -17.35 25.13 -11.27
C ARG A 90 -17.14 23.89 -12.16
N ASN A 91 -15.89 23.52 -12.42
CA ASN A 91 -15.56 22.37 -13.26
C ASN A 91 -16.10 21.06 -12.65
N ARG A 92 -16.13 20.97 -11.32
CA ARG A 92 -16.65 19.81 -10.59
C ARG A 92 -18.16 19.68 -10.78
N VAL A 93 -18.91 20.78 -10.66
CA VAL A 93 -20.35 20.81 -10.94
C VAL A 93 -20.63 20.42 -12.39
N GLU A 94 -19.94 21.03 -13.36
CA GLU A 94 -20.10 20.70 -14.79
C GLU A 94 -19.81 19.21 -15.08
N LYS A 95 -18.75 18.66 -14.48
CA LYS A 95 -18.40 17.24 -14.61
C LYS A 95 -19.46 16.33 -13.99
N LEU A 96 -20.03 16.68 -12.83
CA LEU A 96 -21.07 15.90 -12.18
C LEU A 96 -22.38 15.93 -12.97
N ILE A 97 -22.77 17.08 -13.53
CA ILE A 97 -23.91 17.19 -14.46
C ILE A 97 -23.68 16.31 -15.70
N GLN A 98 -22.48 16.36 -16.28
CA GLN A 98 -22.15 15.51 -17.42
C GLN A 98 -22.23 14.01 -17.08
N GLN A 99 -21.72 13.61 -15.91
CA GLN A 99 -21.82 12.23 -15.44
C GLN A 99 -23.27 11.79 -15.24
N ALA A 100 -24.11 12.65 -14.66
CA ALA A 100 -25.52 12.39 -14.44
C ALA A 100 -26.26 12.17 -15.77
N ARG A 101 -26.04 13.04 -16.76
CA ARG A 101 -26.62 12.92 -18.11
C ARG A 101 -26.18 11.66 -18.85
N VAL A 102 -24.89 11.31 -18.80
CA VAL A 102 -24.38 10.08 -19.43
C VAL A 102 -24.98 8.84 -18.78
N SER A 103 -25.21 8.87 -17.46
CA SER A 103 -25.84 7.77 -16.73
C SER A 103 -27.31 7.58 -17.13
N GLN A 104 -28.00 8.66 -17.51
CA GLN A 104 -29.36 8.63 -18.04
C GLN A 104 -29.42 8.01 -19.45
N THR A 105 -28.49 8.37 -20.35
CA THR A 105 -28.48 7.82 -21.73
C THR A 105 -28.04 6.36 -21.79
N ASN A 106 -27.19 5.90 -20.87
CA ASN A 106 -26.80 4.49 -20.78
C ASN A 106 -27.85 3.63 -20.04
N GLY A 107 -28.90 4.25 -19.50
CA GLY A 107 -29.96 3.63 -18.72
C GLY A 107 -31.12 3.06 -19.55
N GLU A 108 -30.88 2.47 -20.72
CA GLU A 108 -31.87 1.77 -21.57
C GLU A 108 -32.39 0.45 -20.93
N TRP A 109 -32.79 0.50 -19.65
CA TRP A 109 -33.44 -0.61 -18.94
C TRP A 109 -34.95 -0.42 -18.81
N GLU A 110 -35.47 0.77 -19.16
CA GLU A 110 -36.88 1.13 -18.94
C GLU A 110 -37.82 0.78 -20.10
N GLU A 111 -37.32 0.45 -21.30
CA GLU A 111 -38.22 0.24 -22.46
C GLU A 111 -38.62 -1.22 -22.75
N SER A 112 -38.17 -2.24 -22.00
CA SER A 112 -38.50 -3.65 -22.34
C SER A 112 -38.86 -4.63 -21.21
N GLY A 113 -38.94 -4.22 -19.94
CA GLY A 113 -39.13 -5.14 -18.81
C GLY A 113 -40.46 -5.02 -18.04
N GLN A 114 -41.15 -6.14 -17.83
CA GLN A 114 -42.33 -6.27 -16.94
C GLN A 114 -42.06 -5.70 -15.53
N THR A 115 -43.06 -5.08 -14.91
CA THR A 115 -43.02 -4.42 -13.59
C THR A 115 -42.42 -5.27 -12.46
N SER A 116 -42.56 -6.60 -12.53
CA SER A 116 -41.99 -7.54 -11.54
C SER A 116 -40.45 -7.56 -11.52
N ASN A 117 -39.79 -7.26 -12.63
CA ASN A 117 -38.33 -7.26 -12.73
C ASN A 117 -37.71 -5.97 -12.14
N ARG A 118 -38.46 -4.86 -12.13
CA ARG A 118 -38.00 -3.59 -11.54
C ARG A 118 -37.94 -3.66 -10.01
N THR A 119 -38.93 -4.29 -9.38
CA THR A 119 -38.97 -4.46 -7.92
C THR A 119 -37.82 -5.34 -7.41
N SER A 120 -37.52 -6.46 -8.08
CA SER A 120 -36.42 -7.35 -7.68
C SER A 120 -35.04 -6.69 -7.83
N ILE A 121 -34.83 -5.89 -8.89
CA ILE A 121 -33.60 -5.10 -9.06
C ILE A 121 -33.46 -4.07 -7.93
N LEU A 122 -34.52 -3.34 -7.61
CA LEU A 122 -34.50 -2.35 -6.53
C LEU A 122 -34.19 -2.99 -5.16
N ASP A 123 -34.81 -4.13 -4.86
CA ASP A 123 -34.54 -4.88 -3.63
C ASP A 123 -33.07 -5.32 -3.56
N ALA A 124 -32.48 -5.76 -4.68
CA ALA A 124 -31.07 -6.14 -4.76
C ALA A 124 -30.11 -4.96 -4.58
N ILE A 125 -30.45 -3.81 -5.16
CA ILE A 125 -29.70 -2.56 -4.97
C ILE A 125 -29.72 -2.14 -3.51
N TYR A 126 -30.89 -2.14 -2.88
CA TYR A 126 -31.03 -1.76 -1.46
C TYR A 126 -30.26 -2.72 -0.56
N SER A 127 -30.34 -4.03 -0.84
CA SER A 127 -29.57 -5.05 -0.12
C SER A 127 -28.06 -4.81 -0.24
N LEU A 128 -27.59 -4.39 -1.43
CA LEU A 128 -26.17 -4.12 -1.67
C LEU A 128 -25.69 -2.85 -0.96
N VAL A 129 -26.48 -1.77 -1.05
CA VAL A 129 -26.23 -0.52 -0.30
C VAL A 129 -26.21 -0.79 1.20
N ASP A 130 -27.16 -1.58 1.69
CA ASP A 130 -27.24 -1.97 3.10
C ASP A 130 -26.02 -2.75 3.56
N TYR A 131 -25.58 -3.70 2.75
CA TYR A 131 -24.42 -4.51 3.07
C TYR A 131 -23.13 -3.67 3.07
N ILE A 132 -22.89 -2.85 2.03
CA ILE A 132 -21.73 -1.95 1.95
C ILE A 132 -21.66 -1.04 3.18
N SER A 133 -22.77 -0.36 3.49
CA SER A 133 -22.82 0.59 4.60
C SER A 133 -22.71 -0.07 5.97
N ALA A 134 -23.22 -1.30 6.15
CA ALA A 134 -23.03 -2.05 7.39
C ALA A 134 -21.57 -2.47 7.60
N VAL A 135 -20.88 -2.93 6.54
CA VAL A 135 -19.44 -3.24 6.58
C VAL A 135 -18.63 -1.97 6.89
N LEU A 136 -18.95 -0.85 6.24
CA LEU A 136 -18.28 0.43 6.49
C LEU A 136 -18.50 0.94 7.91
N ALA A 137 -19.73 0.89 8.43
CA ALA A 137 -20.01 1.29 9.80
C ALA A 137 -19.20 0.47 10.82
N ARG A 138 -19.11 -0.85 10.63
CA ARG A 138 -18.26 -1.71 11.45
C ARG A 138 -16.78 -1.33 11.33
N LEU A 139 -16.28 -1.11 10.13
CA LEU A 139 -14.88 -0.73 9.93
C LEU A 139 -14.56 0.62 10.59
N ILE A 140 -15.39 1.65 10.37
CA ILE A 140 -15.24 2.99 10.95
C ILE A 140 -15.18 2.90 12.49
N SER A 141 -16.06 2.10 13.10
CA SER A 141 -16.08 1.88 14.56
C SER A 141 -14.87 1.13 15.11
N GLN A 142 -14.10 0.45 14.25
CA GLN A 142 -12.90 -0.33 14.60
C GLN A 142 -11.59 0.34 14.17
N VAL A 143 -11.63 1.51 13.52
CA VAL A 143 -10.43 2.25 13.12
C VAL A 143 -10.03 3.29 14.16
N ALA A 144 -11.02 3.96 14.78
CA ALA A 144 -10.77 4.91 15.84
C ALA A 144 -11.93 4.98 16.85
N THR A 145 -11.65 5.62 17.99
CA THR A 145 -12.61 5.93 19.04
C THR A 145 -12.76 7.44 19.20
N GLY A 146 -13.93 7.88 19.67
CA GLY A 146 -14.26 9.28 19.91
C GLY A 146 -15.65 9.61 19.38
N ARG A 147 -16.41 10.45 20.10
CA ARG A 147 -17.79 10.82 19.70
C ARG A 147 -17.80 11.59 18.38
N CYS A 148 -16.86 12.51 18.20
CA CYS A 148 -16.69 13.27 16.95
C CYS A 148 -16.39 12.39 15.73
N TRP A 149 -15.79 11.21 15.93
CA TRP A 149 -15.55 10.22 14.88
C TRP A 149 -16.77 9.31 14.72
N CYS A 150 -17.05 8.47 15.72
CA CYS A 150 -18.08 7.44 15.56
C CYS A 150 -19.48 8.04 15.32
N ASP A 151 -19.91 9.01 16.12
CA ASP A 151 -21.29 9.49 16.07
C ASP A 151 -21.52 10.32 14.80
N ASN A 152 -20.63 11.26 14.50
CA ASN A 152 -20.79 12.15 13.34
C ASN A 152 -20.57 11.42 12.01
N VAL A 153 -19.54 10.57 11.91
CA VAL A 153 -19.24 9.85 10.66
C VAL A 153 -20.33 8.82 10.38
N VAL A 154 -20.83 8.09 11.38
CA VAL A 154 -21.95 7.16 11.20
C VAL A 154 -23.26 7.91 10.88
N ALA A 155 -23.48 9.10 11.47
CA ALA A 155 -24.63 9.94 11.12
C ALA A 155 -24.58 10.41 9.66
N VAL A 156 -23.41 10.83 9.18
CA VAL A 156 -23.23 11.20 7.75
C VAL A 156 -23.40 9.99 6.84
N LEU A 157 -22.86 8.83 7.22
CA LEU A 157 -23.08 7.59 6.47
C LEU A 157 -24.57 7.25 6.39
N THR A 158 -25.32 7.43 7.49
CA THR A 158 -26.77 7.24 7.55
C THR A 158 -27.49 8.16 6.56
N GLN A 159 -27.18 9.46 6.59
CA GLN A 159 -27.78 10.45 5.70
C GLN A 159 -27.50 10.14 4.23
N ARG A 160 -26.24 9.84 3.91
CA ARG A 160 -25.80 9.51 2.56
C ARG A 160 -26.48 8.25 2.02
N VAL A 161 -26.52 7.18 2.81
CA VAL A 161 -27.17 5.91 2.44
C VAL A 161 -28.66 6.08 2.23
N THR A 162 -29.32 6.84 3.10
CA THR A 162 -30.75 7.14 2.96
C THR A 162 -31.02 7.89 1.65
N LYS A 163 -30.23 8.92 1.36
CA LYS A 163 -30.35 9.67 0.11
C LYS A 163 -30.10 8.82 -1.12
N LEU A 164 -29.07 7.97 -1.11
CA LEU A 164 -28.82 7.03 -2.20
C LEU A 164 -30.06 6.16 -2.49
N LYS A 165 -30.67 5.57 -1.46
CA LYS A 165 -31.86 4.73 -1.63
C LYS A 165 -33.04 5.51 -2.22
N VAL A 166 -33.28 6.74 -1.75
CA VAL A 166 -34.34 7.61 -2.27
C VAL A 166 -34.11 7.96 -3.74
N LEU A 167 -32.87 8.34 -4.09
CA LEU A 167 -32.51 8.67 -5.47
C LEU A 167 -32.71 7.50 -6.43
N LEU A 168 -32.45 6.28 -5.95
CA LEU A 168 -32.58 5.05 -6.72
C LEU A 168 -34.04 4.61 -6.99
N LEU A 169 -35.04 5.18 -6.30
CA LEU A 169 -36.46 4.88 -6.57
C LEU A 169 -36.88 5.30 -7.98
N ASP A 170 -36.47 6.51 -8.37
CA ASP A 170 -36.72 7.09 -9.68
C ASP A 170 -35.49 7.88 -10.16
N MET A 171 -34.48 7.13 -10.61
CA MET A 171 -33.20 7.70 -11.04
C MET A 171 -33.38 8.71 -12.18
N GLN A 172 -34.35 8.50 -13.07
CA GLN A 172 -34.55 9.36 -14.24
C GLN A 172 -35.09 10.73 -13.81
N THR A 173 -36.17 10.76 -13.02
CA THR A 173 -36.75 12.00 -12.51
C THR A 173 -35.76 12.73 -11.61
N ASN A 174 -35.09 12.01 -10.71
CA ASN A 174 -34.15 12.61 -9.77
C ASN A 174 -32.91 13.19 -10.46
N THR A 175 -32.45 12.58 -11.56
CA THR A 175 -31.37 13.12 -12.39
C THR A 175 -31.76 14.47 -13.00
N VAL A 176 -33.00 14.61 -13.50
CA VAL A 176 -33.48 15.87 -14.08
C VAL A 176 -33.55 16.95 -13.02
N ILE A 177 -34.10 16.65 -11.84
CA ILE A 177 -34.20 17.59 -10.71
C ILE A 177 -32.81 18.11 -10.31
N SER A 178 -31.86 17.21 -10.05
CA SER A 178 -30.50 17.56 -9.61
C SER A 178 -29.72 18.34 -10.69
N CYS A 179 -29.81 17.92 -11.96
CA CYS A 179 -29.16 18.64 -13.06
C CYS A 179 -29.73 20.05 -13.25
N GLN A 180 -31.05 20.22 -13.20
CA GLN A 180 -31.69 21.53 -13.34
C GLN A 180 -31.28 22.49 -12.22
N ALA A 181 -31.20 21.99 -10.98
CA ALA A 181 -30.71 22.76 -9.85
C ALA A 181 -29.25 23.21 -10.06
N GLY A 182 -28.37 22.29 -10.47
CA GLY A 182 -26.97 22.60 -10.77
C GLY A 182 -26.80 23.61 -11.92
N GLU A 183 -27.58 23.48 -12.99
CA GLU A 183 -27.54 24.38 -14.14
C GLU A 183 -28.05 25.79 -13.82
N ALA A 184 -29.14 25.90 -13.07
CA ALA A 184 -29.65 27.20 -12.61
C ALA A 184 -28.57 27.95 -11.82
N LEU A 185 -27.91 27.25 -10.91
CA LEU A 185 -26.84 27.80 -10.07
C LEU A 185 -25.60 28.25 -10.87
N LEU A 186 -25.20 27.46 -11.87
CA LEU A 186 -24.08 27.78 -12.77
C LEU A 186 -24.34 29.01 -13.64
N ASN A 187 -25.61 29.30 -13.96
CA ASN A 187 -26.00 30.46 -14.74
C ASN A 187 -26.10 31.74 -13.88
N GLU A 188 -26.44 31.61 -12.60
CA GLU A 188 -26.60 32.73 -11.68
C GLU A 188 -25.30 33.18 -11.02
N THR A 189 -24.26 32.33 -10.98
CA THR A 189 -23.07 32.57 -10.15
C THR A 189 -21.77 32.63 -10.96
N ASP A 190 -21.08 33.77 -10.90
CA ASP A 190 -19.69 33.90 -11.37
C ASP A 190 -18.74 33.22 -10.37
N ILE A 191 -18.52 31.91 -10.54
CA ILE A 191 -17.60 31.12 -9.73
C ILE A 191 -16.23 31.13 -10.41
N SER A 192 -15.24 31.78 -9.79
CA SER A 192 -13.84 31.61 -10.19
C SER A 192 -13.25 30.37 -9.53
N ASN A 193 -12.60 29.49 -10.29
CA ASN A 193 -11.90 28.32 -9.75
C ASN A 193 -10.71 28.79 -8.88
N ARG A 194 -10.85 28.71 -7.54
CA ARG A 194 -9.76 29.07 -6.60
C ARG A 194 -9.02 27.86 -6.02
N LEU A 195 -9.67 26.70 -5.97
CA LEU A 195 -9.12 25.45 -5.44
C LEU A 195 -8.97 24.38 -6.52
N SER A 196 -8.21 23.34 -6.21
CA SER A 196 -7.98 22.24 -7.15
C SER A 196 -9.29 21.50 -7.50
N ASN A 197 -9.30 20.77 -8.62
CA ASN A 197 -10.45 19.94 -9.04
C ASN A 197 -10.62 18.65 -8.19
N GLY A 198 -9.92 18.55 -7.04
CA GLY A 198 -9.74 17.35 -6.23
C GLY A 198 -10.74 17.17 -5.08
N ILE A 199 -10.50 16.10 -4.30
CA ILE A 199 -11.05 15.95 -2.94
C ILE A 199 -10.21 16.86 -2.06
N LEU A 200 -10.85 17.71 -1.26
CA LEU A 200 -10.14 18.65 -0.41
C LEU A 200 -9.30 17.90 0.61
N ASP A 201 -8.01 18.21 0.66
CA ASP A 201 -7.15 17.80 1.77
C ASP A 201 -7.30 18.75 2.96
N GLU A 202 -6.63 18.41 4.06
CA GLU A 202 -6.69 19.20 5.29
C GLU A 202 -6.17 20.63 5.07
N GLU A 203 -5.12 20.79 4.27
CA GLU A 203 -4.48 22.08 3.99
C GLU A 203 -5.41 22.99 3.20
N GLU A 204 -6.07 22.47 2.16
CA GLU A 204 -7.09 23.21 1.41
C GLU A 204 -8.27 23.61 2.31
N CYS A 205 -8.71 22.75 3.23
CA CYS A 205 -9.78 23.10 4.18
C CYS A 205 -9.37 24.24 5.13
N GLU A 206 -8.15 24.19 5.67
CA GLU A 206 -7.62 25.22 6.56
C GLU A 206 -7.45 26.55 5.83
N GLU A 207 -7.01 26.52 4.58
CA GLU A 207 -6.89 27.73 3.76
C GLU A 207 -8.26 28.37 3.49
N VAL A 208 -9.31 27.56 3.27
CA VAL A 208 -10.68 28.06 3.16
C VAL A 208 -11.15 28.74 4.45
N LEU A 209 -10.87 28.15 5.61
CA LEU A 209 -11.21 28.79 6.89
C LEU A 209 -10.49 30.13 7.08
N ARG A 210 -9.21 30.23 6.68
CA ARG A 210 -8.47 31.50 6.70
C ARG A 210 -9.08 32.54 5.78
N MET A 211 -9.52 32.15 4.58
CA MET A 211 -10.22 33.05 3.66
C MET A 211 -11.53 33.57 4.25
N ILE A 212 -12.34 32.70 4.86
CA ILE A 212 -13.59 33.08 5.53
C ILE A 212 -13.31 34.08 6.67
N ASP A 213 -12.29 33.81 7.47
CA ASP A 213 -11.89 34.70 8.56
C ASP A 213 -11.37 36.06 8.06
N ALA A 214 -10.66 36.08 6.93
CA ALA A 214 -10.20 37.32 6.31
C ALA A 214 -11.38 38.14 5.78
N GLU A 215 -12.31 37.54 5.03
CA GLU A 215 -13.51 38.20 4.51
C GLU A 215 -14.39 38.75 5.64
N THR A 216 -14.49 38.02 6.75
CA THR A 216 -15.21 38.47 7.95
C THR A 216 -14.52 39.69 8.60
N LYS A 217 -13.18 39.66 8.71
CA LYS A 217 -12.39 40.78 9.28
C LYS A 217 -12.42 42.03 8.40
N GLU A 218 -12.45 41.85 7.08
CA GLU A 218 -12.54 42.93 6.10
C GLU A 218 -13.96 43.49 5.95
N GLY A 219 -14.96 42.87 6.62
CA GLY A 219 -16.36 43.29 6.56
C GLY A 219 -17.04 42.95 5.22
N LEU A 220 -16.47 42.00 4.47
CA LEU A 220 -17.01 41.52 3.20
C LEU A 220 -18.08 40.44 3.37
N ALA A 221 -18.13 39.79 4.55
CA ALA A 221 -19.13 38.79 4.91
C ALA A 221 -19.76 39.10 6.28
N THR A 222 -21.06 38.84 6.41
CA THR A 222 -21.76 38.90 7.70
C THR A 222 -21.38 37.70 8.58
N ALA A 223 -21.55 37.83 9.90
CA ALA A 223 -21.28 36.72 10.82
C ALA A 223 -22.12 35.47 10.50
N ALA A 224 -23.37 35.64 10.06
CA ALA A 224 -24.24 34.53 9.68
C ALA A 224 -23.76 33.81 8.41
N GLU A 225 -23.26 34.54 7.42
CA GLU A 225 -22.66 33.97 6.21
C GLU A 225 -21.35 33.25 6.52
N ALA A 226 -20.50 33.82 7.38
CA ALA A 226 -19.26 33.20 7.84
C ALA A 226 -19.54 31.88 8.60
N ASP A 227 -20.53 31.86 9.48
CA ASP A 227 -20.91 30.66 10.23
C ASP A 227 -21.49 29.57 9.30
N ALA A 228 -22.28 29.97 8.29
CA ALA A 228 -22.76 29.03 7.28
C ALA A 228 -21.61 28.44 6.43
N ALA A 229 -20.63 29.26 6.06
CA ALA A 229 -19.46 28.82 5.30
C ALA A 229 -18.55 27.88 6.12
N ARG A 230 -18.29 28.20 7.39
CA ARG A 230 -17.56 27.30 8.31
C ARG A 230 -18.27 25.96 8.47
N TYR A 231 -19.59 25.99 8.64
CA TYR A 231 -20.39 24.78 8.70
C TYR A 231 -20.27 23.94 7.40
N CYS A 232 -20.23 24.57 6.23
CA CYS A 232 -19.98 23.86 4.96
C CYS A 232 -18.62 23.15 4.92
N VAL A 233 -17.56 23.79 5.43
CA VAL A 233 -16.22 23.18 5.54
C VAL A 233 -16.26 21.95 6.46
N ASP A 234 -16.89 22.06 7.63
CA ASP A 234 -17.02 20.94 8.57
C ASP A 234 -17.83 19.78 7.99
N GLN A 235 -18.93 20.08 7.28
CA GLN A 235 -19.74 19.08 6.61
C GLN A 235 -19.03 18.41 5.43
N ASN A 236 -18.12 19.12 4.75
CA ASN A 236 -17.26 18.56 3.71
C ASN A 236 -16.25 17.57 4.30
N ARG A 237 -15.54 17.98 5.37
CA ARG A 237 -14.61 17.13 6.12
C ARG A 237 -15.28 15.83 6.54
N LEU A 238 -16.47 15.89 7.12
CA LEU A 238 -17.21 14.70 7.55
C LEU A 238 -17.65 13.78 6.39
N ARG A 239 -17.76 14.27 5.15
CA ARG A 239 -18.27 13.50 4.00
C ARG A 239 -17.19 12.96 3.08
N SER A 240 -16.09 13.68 2.92
CA SER A 240 -15.06 13.41 1.91
C SER A 240 -14.52 11.98 1.99
N GLY A 241 -14.23 11.50 3.20
CA GLY A 241 -13.76 10.14 3.42
C GLY A 241 -14.79 9.06 3.08
N ILE A 242 -16.05 9.25 3.49
CA ILE A 242 -17.14 8.30 3.17
C ILE A 242 -17.35 8.22 1.66
N ASP A 243 -17.42 9.38 0.99
CA ASP A 243 -17.64 9.45 -0.45
C ASP A 243 -16.50 8.77 -1.21
N THR A 244 -15.25 8.96 -0.77
CA THR A 244 -14.06 8.33 -1.35
C THR A 244 -14.09 6.81 -1.21
N ILE A 245 -14.42 6.29 -0.03
CA ILE A 245 -14.42 4.85 0.23
C ILE A 245 -15.60 4.15 -0.47
N ILE A 246 -16.81 4.71 -0.42
CA ILE A 246 -17.96 4.16 -1.15
C ILE A 246 -17.65 4.15 -2.65
N ARG A 247 -17.12 5.24 -3.18
CA ARG A 247 -16.74 5.33 -4.59
C ARG A 247 -15.67 4.30 -4.95
N TYR A 248 -14.67 4.09 -4.09
CA TYR A 248 -13.65 3.06 -4.29
C TYR A 248 -14.28 1.66 -4.41
N ILE A 249 -15.12 1.26 -3.45
CA ILE A 249 -15.83 -0.04 -3.50
C ILE A 249 -16.60 -0.18 -4.80
N LEU A 250 -17.43 0.81 -5.14
CA LEU A 250 -18.29 0.74 -6.32
C LEU A 250 -17.47 0.68 -7.61
N LEU A 251 -16.38 1.44 -7.72
CA LEU A 251 -15.49 1.41 -8.88
C LEU A 251 -14.74 0.08 -8.99
N SER A 252 -14.32 -0.52 -7.88
CA SER A 252 -13.67 -1.83 -7.86
C SER A 252 -14.63 -2.95 -8.25
N LEU A 253 -15.93 -2.84 -7.94
CA LEU A 253 -16.94 -3.81 -8.37
C LEU A 253 -17.29 -3.72 -9.87
N ARG A 254 -16.87 -2.64 -10.55
CA ARG A 254 -17.09 -2.50 -12.00
C ARG A 254 -16.09 -3.32 -12.77
N PHE A 255 -16.58 -4.04 -13.77
CA PHE A 255 -15.70 -4.67 -14.74
C PHE A 255 -15.17 -3.64 -15.73
N GLN A 256 -13.90 -3.31 -15.63
CA GLN A 256 -13.21 -2.50 -16.64
C GLN A 256 -12.26 -3.43 -17.38
N ASN A 257 -12.52 -3.75 -18.65
CA ASN A 257 -11.69 -4.66 -19.44
C ASN A 257 -10.32 -4.04 -19.83
N ARG A 258 -9.59 -3.51 -18.84
CA ARG A 258 -8.28 -2.89 -18.98
C ARG A 258 -7.17 -3.94 -18.96
N SER A 259 -7.37 -5.00 -18.16
CA SER A 259 -6.47 -6.16 -18.05
C SER A 259 -6.50 -7.04 -19.31
N GLY A 260 -7.54 -6.92 -20.15
CA GLY A 260 -7.76 -7.79 -21.31
C GLY A 260 -8.35 -9.15 -20.95
N LEU A 261 -8.75 -9.35 -19.70
CA LEU A 261 -9.43 -10.55 -19.21
C LEU A 261 -10.95 -10.35 -19.22
N SER A 262 -11.72 -11.43 -19.27
CA SER A 262 -13.16 -11.35 -19.07
C SER A 262 -13.51 -11.04 -17.61
N GLY A 263 -14.67 -10.44 -17.33
CA GLY A 263 -15.07 -10.07 -15.96
C GLY A 263 -15.28 -11.22 -14.98
N THR A 264 -15.22 -12.46 -15.46
CA THR A 264 -15.25 -13.68 -14.66
C THR A 264 -13.89 -14.34 -14.51
N SER A 265 -12.83 -13.76 -15.08
CA SER A 265 -11.46 -14.23 -14.99
C SER A 265 -10.66 -13.20 -14.17
N PHE A 266 -10.65 -13.40 -12.86
CA PHE A 266 -9.97 -12.50 -11.93
C PHE A 266 -9.33 -13.24 -10.75
N GLU A 267 -8.42 -12.53 -10.09
CA GLU A 267 -7.86 -12.87 -8.79
C GLU A 267 -7.63 -11.59 -7.99
N ILE A 268 -8.26 -11.49 -6.83
CA ILE A 268 -7.98 -10.49 -5.82
C ILE A 268 -7.07 -11.12 -4.77
N CYS A 269 -5.96 -10.48 -4.45
CA CYS A 269 -5.01 -11.00 -3.47
C CYS A 269 -4.53 -9.88 -2.56
N GLY A 270 -4.77 -9.97 -1.25
CA GLY A 270 -4.27 -9.06 -0.25
C GLY A 270 -3.39 -9.80 0.75
N MET A 271 -2.24 -9.22 1.12
CA MET A 271 -1.38 -9.81 2.13
C MET A 271 -0.62 -8.78 2.97
N VAL A 272 -0.39 -9.15 4.22
CA VAL A 272 0.48 -8.44 5.16
C VAL A 272 1.58 -9.40 5.57
N TYR A 273 2.81 -9.07 5.19
CA TYR A 273 3.97 -9.90 5.40
C TYR A 273 5.12 -9.09 5.99
N GLU A 274 6.03 -9.79 6.66
CA GLU A 274 7.27 -9.21 7.19
C GLU A 274 8.31 -9.15 6.06
N THR A 275 8.86 -7.95 5.86
CA THR A 275 9.85 -7.65 4.83
C THR A 275 10.92 -6.72 5.41
N GLY A 276 11.97 -6.44 4.65
CA GLY A 276 13.04 -5.60 5.13
C GLY A 276 14.12 -6.33 5.91
N VAL A 277 15.09 -5.52 6.32
CA VAL A 277 16.18 -5.93 7.19
C VAL A 277 15.73 -5.87 8.67
N GLU A 278 14.74 -5.06 9.03
CA GLU A 278 14.29 -4.91 10.44
C GLU A 278 12.90 -5.48 10.74
N ASP A 279 12.42 -6.45 9.93
CA ASP A 279 11.11 -7.10 10.15
C ASP A 279 9.94 -6.11 10.18
N PHE A 280 10.01 -5.07 9.35
CA PHE A 280 8.88 -4.18 9.17
C PHE A 280 7.81 -4.87 8.32
N LYS A 281 6.57 -4.47 8.49
CA LYS A 281 5.45 -5.06 7.75
C LYS A 281 5.13 -4.23 6.52
N ALA A 282 4.77 -4.93 5.45
CA ALA A 282 4.22 -4.31 4.25
C ALA A 282 2.90 -4.97 3.90
N LEU A 283 1.94 -4.13 3.51
CA LEU A 283 0.66 -4.50 2.91
C LEU A 283 0.82 -4.44 1.39
N LEU A 284 0.55 -5.57 0.73
CA LEU A 284 0.48 -5.67 -0.73
C LEU A 284 -0.89 -6.13 -1.16
N PHE A 285 -1.36 -5.56 -2.26
CA PHE A 285 -2.66 -5.89 -2.81
C PHE A 285 -2.63 -5.90 -4.33
N GLN A 286 -3.21 -6.96 -4.89
CA GLN A 286 -3.52 -7.14 -6.29
C GLN A 286 -5.05 -7.07 -6.43
N ASP A 287 -5.56 -6.16 -7.24
CA ASP A 287 -6.99 -5.96 -7.43
C ASP A 287 -7.58 -6.84 -8.54
N LEU A 288 -8.88 -6.66 -8.79
CA LEU A 288 -9.64 -7.39 -9.81
C LEU A 288 -9.08 -7.22 -11.24
N ASP A 289 -8.46 -6.07 -11.53
CA ASP A 289 -7.92 -5.73 -12.84
C ASP A 289 -6.40 -6.03 -12.94
N LEU A 290 -5.77 -6.62 -11.92
CA LEU A 290 -4.31 -6.85 -11.87
C LEU A 290 -3.49 -5.55 -11.76
N GLU A 291 -4.08 -4.51 -11.19
CA GLU A 291 -3.35 -3.37 -10.67
C GLU A 291 -2.82 -3.69 -9.27
N TYR A 292 -1.68 -3.10 -8.94
CA TYR A 292 -0.97 -3.41 -7.70
C TYR A 292 -0.83 -2.18 -6.84
N SER A 293 -1.04 -2.35 -5.54
CA SER A 293 -0.82 -1.30 -4.56
C SER A 293 -0.04 -1.83 -3.35
N ALA A 294 0.68 -0.91 -2.70
CA ALA A 294 1.52 -1.19 -1.56
C ALA A 294 1.44 -0.08 -0.51
N SER A 295 1.58 -0.47 0.75
CA SER A 295 1.81 0.44 1.88
C SER A 295 2.66 -0.27 2.94
N SER A 296 3.49 0.50 3.64
CA SER A 296 4.26 0.05 4.81
C SER A 296 4.22 1.09 5.93
N ASP A 297 3.30 2.04 5.82
CA ASP A 297 3.01 3.01 6.86
C ASP A 297 2.31 2.32 8.04
N GLN A 298 2.77 2.63 9.26
CA GLN A 298 2.33 1.96 10.48
C GLN A 298 0.86 2.25 10.78
N ASP A 299 0.42 3.49 10.55
CA ASP A 299 -0.96 3.89 10.76
C ASP A 299 -1.91 3.19 9.79
N THR A 300 -1.49 3.07 8.52
CA THR A 300 -2.20 2.34 7.47
C THR A 300 -2.29 0.85 7.78
N LEU A 301 -1.21 0.23 8.27
CA LEU A 301 -1.20 -1.18 8.72
C LEU A 301 -2.14 -1.41 9.90
N ASN A 302 -2.23 -0.46 10.84
CA ASN A 302 -3.15 -0.55 11.96
C ASN A 302 -4.62 -0.45 11.50
N THR A 303 -4.93 0.40 10.53
CA THR A 303 -6.25 0.44 9.88
C THR A 303 -6.56 -0.86 9.13
N ALA A 304 -5.57 -1.41 8.43
CA ALA A 304 -5.70 -2.67 7.70
C ALA A 304 -5.96 -3.86 8.63
N TYR A 305 -5.40 -3.88 9.85
CA TYR A 305 -5.71 -4.91 10.86
C TYR A 305 -7.21 -5.07 11.08
N SER A 306 -7.93 -3.94 11.25
CA SER A 306 -9.37 -3.95 11.48
C SER A 306 -10.14 -4.48 10.26
N ALA A 307 -9.72 -4.12 9.04
CA ALA A 307 -10.31 -4.65 7.81
C ALA A 307 -10.11 -6.17 7.66
N PHE A 308 -8.88 -6.66 7.89
CA PHE A 308 -8.57 -8.10 7.84
C PHE A 308 -9.25 -8.89 8.94
N SER A 309 -9.40 -8.32 10.14
CA SER A 309 -10.11 -8.96 11.25
C SER A 309 -11.58 -9.17 10.92
N ILE A 310 -12.26 -8.17 10.35
CA ILE A 310 -13.64 -8.29 9.86
C ILE A 310 -13.73 -9.36 8.77
N LEU A 311 -12.83 -9.34 7.78
CA LEU A 311 -12.80 -10.31 6.70
C LEU A 311 -12.57 -11.75 7.20
N ASN A 312 -11.63 -11.97 8.12
CA ASN A 312 -11.35 -13.29 8.67
C ASN A 312 -12.58 -13.91 9.36
N ARG A 313 -13.33 -13.08 10.10
CA ARG A 313 -14.55 -13.52 10.79
C ARG A 313 -15.64 -13.91 9.80
N ILE A 314 -15.86 -13.10 8.77
CA ILE A 314 -16.79 -13.39 7.68
C ILE A 314 -16.40 -14.70 6.98
N MET A 315 -15.11 -14.90 6.68
CA MET A 315 -14.65 -16.11 6.00
C MET A 315 -14.80 -17.37 6.86
N THR A 316 -14.56 -17.27 8.16
CA THR A 316 -14.77 -18.39 9.10
C THR A 316 -16.24 -18.82 9.11
N GLN A 317 -17.18 -17.86 9.07
CA GLN A 317 -18.62 -18.14 9.04
C GLN A 317 -19.06 -18.76 7.70
N ILE A 318 -18.53 -18.29 6.57
CA ILE A 318 -18.80 -18.88 5.25
C ILE A 318 -18.28 -20.33 5.21
N ASP A 319 -17.09 -20.60 5.76
CA ASP A 319 -16.53 -21.96 5.85
C ASP A 319 -17.39 -22.90 6.68
N GLU A 320 -17.83 -22.47 7.86
CA GLU A 320 -18.76 -23.23 8.71
C GLU A 320 -20.09 -23.54 7.98
N LYS A 321 -20.64 -22.56 7.26
CA LYS A 321 -21.88 -22.69 6.48
C LYS A 321 -21.74 -23.67 5.32
N GLU A 322 -20.61 -23.68 4.62
CA GLU A 322 -20.35 -24.57 3.49
C GLU A 322 -20.00 -26.00 3.94
N ASN A 323 -19.21 -26.16 5.00
CA ASN A 323 -18.87 -27.47 5.56
C ASN A 323 -20.09 -28.19 6.17
N GLY A 324 -21.13 -27.45 6.57
CA GLY A 324 -22.41 -28.00 7.05
C GLY A 324 -23.34 -28.55 5.96
N LYS A 325 -23.06 -28.32 4.66
CA LYS A 325 -23.91 -28.79 3.56
C LYS A 325 -23.45 -30.17 3.05
N PRO A 326 -24.36 -31.13 2.78
CA PRO A 326 -23.97 -32.42 2.22
C PRO A 326 -23.31 -32.23 0.84
N PRO A 327 -22.26 -33.00 0.50
CA PRO A 327 -21.60 -32.91 -0.80
C PRO A 327 -22.61 -33.29 -1.89
N LYS A 328 -23.18 -32.29 -2.56
CA LYS A 328 -24.01 -32.54 -3.76
C LYS A 328 -23.13 -33.22 -4.81
N SER A 329 -23.63 -34.32 -5.34
CA SER A 329 -22.98 -35.15 -6.36
C SER A 329 -22.31 -34.29 -7.43
N SER A 330 -21.04 -34.58 -7.68
CA SER A 330 -20.22 -34.05 -8.75
C SER A 330 -20.87 -34.25 -10.12
N GLN A 331 -21.77 -33.36 -10.51
CA GLN A 331 -22.11 -33.17 -11.92
C GLN A 331 -21.06 -32.24 -12.52
N THR A 332 -20.11 -32.90 -13.18
CA THR A 332 -19.13 -32.40 -14.13
C THR A 332 -19.79 -31.65 -15.27
N ASN A 333 -20.10 -30.37 -15.06
CA ASN A 333 -20.08 -29.38 -16.12
C ASN A 333 -19.11 -28.27 -15.69
N LYS A 334 -18.35 -27.71 -16.63
CA LYS A 334 -17.37 -26.63 -16.43
C LYS A 334 -18.06 -25.32 -15.99
N SER A 335 -18.76 -25.31 -14.87
CA SER A 335 -19.35 -24.10 -14.32
C SER A 335 -18.26 -23.22 -13.73
N LEU A 336 -18.45 -21.90 -13.81
CA LEU A 336 -17.61 -20.93 -13.13
C LEU A 336 -17.60 -21.25 -11.63
N GLN A 337 -16.42 -21.35 -11.04
CA GLN A 337 -16.24 -21.62 -9.62
C GLN A 337 -15.37 -20.53 -9.01
N THR A 338 -15.83 -19.96 -7.90
CA THR A 338 -15.11 -18.96 -7.12
C THR A 338 -14.56 -19.63 -5.87
N THR A 339 -13.28 -19.40 -5.58
CA THR A 339 -12.60 -20.00 -4.44
C THR A 339 -11.95 -18.91 -3.61
N VAL A 340 -12.05 -19.03 -2.29
CA VAL A 340 -11.35 -18.16 -1.34
C VAL A 340 -10.36 -19.00 -0.55
N GLU A 341 -9.12 -18.52 -0.52
CA GLU A 341 -7.98 -19.10 0.19
C GLU A 341 -7.47 -18.06 1.18
N TRP A 342 -7.31 -18.41 2.46
CA TRP A 342 -6.83 -17.44 3.45
C TRP A 342 -6.03 -18.05 4.59
N THR A 343 -5.27 -17.19 5.25
CA THR A 343 -4.53 -17.45 6.50
C THR A 343 -4.46 -16.15 7.28
N TYR A 344 -4.78 -16.21 8.56
CA TYR A 344 -4.77 -15.05 9.45
C TYR A 344 -4.18 -15.45 10.80
N LEU A 345 -3.16 -14.70 11.24
CA LEU A 345 -2.52 -14.89 12.54
C LEU A 345 -2.49 -13.56 13.26
N GLU A 346 -2.89 -13.58 14.53
CA GLU A 346 -2.77 -12.46 15.45
C GLU A 346 -1.85 -12.87 16.62
N ALA A 347 -0.98 -11.97 17.05
CA ALA A 347 -0.15 -12.19 18.23
C ALA A 347 -1.03 -12.13 19.50
N ASP A 348 -1.29 -13.26 20.13
CA ASP A 348 -2.02 -13.32 21.39
C ASP A 348 -1.24 -12.65 22.54
N LYS A 349 -1.95 -11.88 23.38
CA LYS A 349 -1.39 -11.26 24.60
C LYS A 349 -0.90 -12.26 25.66
N ASN A 350 -1.27 -13.53 25.54
CA ASN A 350 -1.03 -14.56 26.58
C ASN A 350 0.15 -15.50 26.30
N ASN A 351 0.77 -15.42 25.12
CA ASN A 351 2.06 -16.05 24.92
C ASN A 351 3.13 -14.99 25.14
N SER A 352 3.88 -15.16 26.23
CA SER A 352 5.17 -14.52 26.48
C SER A 352 5.88 -14.28 25.14
N CYS A 353 6.30 -13.03 24.90
CA CYS A 353 6.99 -12.58 23.69
C CYS A 353 7.60 -13.76 22.93
N PRO A 354 7.20 -14.06 21.69
CA PRO A 354 8.09 -14.81 20.83
C PRO A 354 9.43 -14.09 20.94
N ASN A 355 10.53 -14.84 21.11
CA ASN A 355 11.85 -14.24 21.11
C ASN A 355 11.91 -13.19 19.98
N PRO A 356 12.56 -12.03 20.14
CA PRO A 356 12.68 -11.06 19.06
C PRO A 356 13.30 -11.64 17.77
N ALA A 357 13.87 -12.85 17.82
CA ALA A 357 14.35 -13.63 16.69
C ALA A 357 13.28 -14.51 15.98
N THR A 358 12.07 -14.64 16.54
CA THR A 358 10.97 -15.48 16.02
C THR A 358 9.69 -14.65 15.87
N GLY A 359 9.76 -13.51 15.16
CA GLY A 359 8.57 -12.72 14.77
C GLY A 359 7.45 -13.58 14.19
N LEU A 360 6.25 -13.00 14.00
CA LEU A 360 5.17 -13.70 13.32
C LEU A 360 5.52 -13.80 11.84
N VAL A 361 6.42 -14.73 11.52
CA VAL A 361 6.84 -14.96 10.14
C VAL A 361 5.66 -15.60 9.44
N TYR A 362 5.18 -14.94 8.38
CA TYR A 362 4.30 -15.59 7.43
C TYR A 362 5.09 -16.74 6.78
N ASP A 363 4.89 -17.95 7.31
CA ASP A 363 5.42 -19.17 6.72
C ASP A 363 4.40 -19.72 5.73
N ALA A 364 4.75 -19.70 4.44
CA ALA A 364 3.95 -20.30 3.37
C ALA A 364 3.68 -21.80 3.59
N SER A 365 4.35 -22.45 4.55
CA SER A 365 4.09 -23.83 4.97
C SER A 365 2.90 -23.98 5.94
N GLN A 366 2.30 -22.88 6.41
CA GLN A 366 1.09 -22.94 7.22
C GLN A 366 -0.12 -23.44 6.42
N LYS A 367 -0.98 -24.20 7.11
CA LYS A 367 -2.19 -24.77 6.51
C LYS A 367 -3.16 -23.64 6.18
N LYS A 368 -3.32 -23.36 4.90
CA LYS A 368 -4.29 -22.40 4.39
C LYS A 368 -5.71 -22.97 4.49
N CYS A 369 -6.66 -22.13 4.90
CA CYS A 369 -8.08 -22.44 4.78
C CYS A 369 -8.51 -22.22 3.33
N LEU A 370 -9.37 -23.10 2.82
CA LEU A 370 -9.81 -23.09 1.43
C LEU A 370 -11.30 -23.41 1.36
N VAL A 371 -12.07 -22.50 0.76
CA VAL A 371 -13.52 -22.65 0.56
C VAL A 371 -13.89 -22.37 -0.88
N ALA A 372 -14.67 -23.28 -1.47
CA ALA A 372 -15.35 -23.04 -2.74
C ALA A 372 -16.68 -22.33 -2.49
N VAL A 373 -16.76 -21.04 -2.83
CA VAL A 373 -17.97 -20.23 -2.64
C VAL A 373 -18.84 -20.31 -3.90
N ARG A 374 -20.06 -20.83 -3.75
CA ARG A 374 -20.96 -21.10 -4.88
C ARG A 374 -22.04 -20.04 -5.04
N ALA A 375 -22.70 -19.65 -3.96
CA ALA A 375 -23.78 -18.68 -4.01
C ALA A 375 -23.22 -17.28 -4.25
N MET A 376 -23.85 -16.51 -5.14
CA MET A 376 -23.39 -15.15 -5.41
C MET A 376 -23.52 -14.25 -4.17
N GLU A 377 -24.47 -14.55 -3.27
CA GLU A 377 -24.59 -13.87 -1.98
C GLU A 377 -23.33 -14.00 -1.12
N ASP A 378 -22.79 -15.22 -1.02
CA ASP A 378 -21.58 -15.50 -0.23
C ASP A 378 -20.33 -14.92 -0.94
N ILE A 379 -20.33 -14.86 -2.27
CA ILE A 379 -19.27 -14.20 -3.06
C ILE A 379 -19.25 -12.70 -2.75
N ILE A 380 -20.39 -12.01 -2.82
CA ILE A 380 -20.50 -10.58 -2.49
C ILE A 380 -20.10 -10.35 -1.02
N THR A 381 -20.53 -11.25 -0.14
CA THR A 381 -20.21 -11.20 1.29
C THR A 381 -18.69 -11.22 1.53
N ALA A 382 -17.93 -12.07 0.83
CA ALA A 382 -16.48 -12.11 0.94
C ALA A 382 -15.76 -10.98 0.17
N MET A 383 -16.26 -10.61 -1.01
CA MET A 383 -15.59 -9.69 -1.93
C MET A 383 -15.50 -8.25 -1.40
N ILE A 384 -16.60 -7.69 -0.84
CA ILE A 384 -16.61 -6.29 -0.40
C ILE A 384 -15.62 -6.03 0.76
N PRO A 385 -15.60 -6.84 1.85
CA PRO A 385 -14.59 -6.68 2.90
C PRO A 385 -13.17 -6.91 2.39
N LEU A 386 -12.96 -7.82 1.42
CA LEU A 386 -11.65 -8.03 0.81
C LEU A 386 -11.16 -6.79 0.07
N LEU A 387 -12.01 -6.10 -0.70
CA LEU A 387 -11.67 -4.82 -1.33
C LEU A 387 -11.26 -3.76 -0.31
N LEU A 388 -11.90 -3.74 0.86
CA LEU A 388 -11.57 -2.82 1.95
C LEU A 388 -10.24 -3.13 2.67
N THR A 389 -9.57 -4.24 2.35
CA THR A 389 -8.21 -4.53 2.82
C THR A 389 -7.12 -3.91 1.95
N SER A 390 -7.47 -3.29 0.81
CA SER A 390 -6.47 -2.71 -0.09
C SER A 390 -5.78 -1.48 0.51
N PRO A 391 -4.47 -1.27 0.24
CA PRO A 391 -3.76 -0.03 0.57
C PRO A 391 -4.52 1.23 0.18
N MET A 392 -5.20 1.24 -0.97
CA MET A 392 -5.99 2.38 -1.42
C MET A 392 -7.16 2.68 -0.46
N ALA A 393 -7.92 1.66 -0.07
CA ALA A 393 -9.04 1.86 0.86
C ALA A 393 -8.54 2.24 2.26
N VAL A 394 -7.53 1.52 2.77
CA VAL A 394 -7.04 1.72 4.15
C VAL A 394 -6.25 3.01 4.31
N ALA A 395 -5.47 3.45 3.32
CA ALA A 395 -4.75 4.72 3.38
C ALA A 395 -5.73 5.89 3.34
N ASN A 396 -6.73 5.87 2.44
CA ASN A 396 -7.78 6.89 2.40
C ASN A 396 -8.55 6.99 3.73
N LEU A 397 -8.89 5.85 4.33
CA LEU A 397 -9.55 5.83 5.64
C LEU A 397 -8.63 6.33 6.78
N THR A 398 -7.33 6.07 6.67
CA THR A 398 -6.32 6.54 7.63
C THR A 398 -6.13 8.06 7.53
N SER A 399 -5.94 8.59 6.32
CA SER A 399 -5.87 10.04 6.07
C SER A 399 -7.15 10.74 6.54
N TYR A 400 -8.32 10.14 6.26
CA TYR A 400 -9.61 10.65 6.72
C TYR A 400 -9.71 10.71 8.25
N ARG A 401 -9.29 9.65 8.95
CA ARG A 401 -9.20 9.62 10.42
C ARG A 401 -8.26 10.71 10.94
N THR A 402 -7.09 10.87 10.34
CA THR A 402 -6.10 11.87 10.74
C THR A 402 -6.64 13.29 10.59
N MET A 403 -7.26 13.61 9.45
CA MET A 403 -7.94 14.90 9.24
C MET A 403 -9.03 15.15 10.30
N MET A 404 -9.84 14.14 10.62
CA MET A 404 -10.85 14.27 11.68
C MET A 404 -10.24 14.46 13.07
N ALA A 405 -9.08 13.85 13.34
CA ALA A 405 -8.37 14.00 14.61
C ALA A 405 -7.82 15.41 14.81
N LEU A 406 -7.24 15.98 13.75
CA LEU A 406 -6.62 17.32 13.77
C LEU A 406 -7.64 18.45 13.83
N THR A 407 -8.86 18.21 13.33
CA THR A 407 -9.95 19.20 13.29
C THR A 407 -10.91 19.10 14.47
N SER A 408 -10.90 17.99 15.22
CA SER A 408 -11.76 17.82 16.38
C SER A 408 -11.34 18.68 17.58
N ASP A 409 -12.33 19.21 18.32
CA ASP A 409 -12.09 19.94 19.57
C ASP A 409 -11.24 19.13 20.54
N THR A 410 -10.36 19.81 21.28
CA THR A 410 -9.44 19.20 22.28
C THR A 410 -10.14 18.31 23.32
N GLN A 411 -11.43 18.53 23.60
CA GLN A 411 -12.22 17.72 24.52
C GLN A 411 -12.75 16.41 23.91
N ASN A 412 -12.85 16.34 22.57
CA ASN A 412 -13.37 15.19 21.81
C ASN A 412 -12.25 14.60 20.93
N SER A 413 -11.16 14.12 21.53
CA SER A 413 -10.04 13.57 20.77
C SER A 413 -10.42 12.29 20.02
N VAL A 414 -10.19 12.24 18.70
CA VAL A 414 -10.17 10.99 17.93
C VAL A 414 -8.89 10.23 18.27
N ARG A 415 -9.02 8.96 18.69
CA ARG A 415 -7.86 8.12 19.03
C ARG A 415 -7.85 6.83 18.23
N PRO A 416 -6.76 6.50 17.53
CA PRO A 416 -6.63 5.22 16.85
C PRO A 416 -6.63 4.08 17.87
N PHE A 417 -7.08 2.89 17.44
CA PHE A 417 -6.95 1.70 18.28
C PHE A 417 -5.48 1.30 18.45
N LYS A 418 -5.20 0.57 19.54
CA LYS A 418 -3.84 0.11 19.83
C LYS A 418 -3.35 -0.83 18.73
N GLU A 419 -2.15 -0.55 18.24
CA GLU A 419 -1.44 -1.37 17.28
C GLU A 419 -1.39 -2.84 17.72
N LYS A 420 -1.66 -3.73 16.78
CA LYS A 420 -1.60 -5.17 16.96
C LYS A 420 -0.67 -5.79 15.93
N ASN A 421 0.10 -6.77 16.38
CA ASN A 421 0.93 -7.55 15.49
C ASN A 421 0.10 -8.68 14.87
N TYR A 422 -0.02 -8.66 13.55
CA TYR A 422 -0.71 -9.68 12.78
C TYR A 422 0.00 -9.96 11.46
N THR A 423 -0.33 -11.08 10.83
CA THR A 423 -0.05 -11.38 9.43
C THR A 423 -1.31 -11.92 8.78
N ALA A 424 -1.53 -11.56 7.53
CA ALA A 424 -2.74 -11.95 6.82
C ALA A 424 -2.41 -12.29 5.36
N PHE A 425 -3.08 -13.28 4.82
CA PHE A 425 -3.10 -13.60 3.40
C PHE A 425 -4.54 -13.96 3.04
N PHE A 426 -5.11 -13.26 2.06
CA PHE A 426 -6.43 -13.53 1.54
C PHE A 426 -6.39 -13.46 0.02
N ARG A 427 -6.96 -14.49 -0.60
CA ARG A 427 -7.00 -14.63 -2.05
C ARG A 427 -8.38 -15.10 -2.47
N MET A 428 -9.02 -14.37 -3.38
CA MET A 428 -10.28 -14.75 -4.02
C MET A 428 -10.05 -14.85 -5.52
N TYR A 429 -10.35 -16.00 -6.13
CA TYR A 429 -10.07 -16.25 -7.54
C TYR A 429 -11.10 -17.16 -8.19
N THR A 430 -11.17 -17.13 -9.52
CA THR A 430 -12.02 -18.04 -10.30
C THR A 430 -11.21 -19.14 -10.98
N ASN A 431 -11.84 -20.29 -11.22
CA ASN A 431 -11.21 -21.38 -11.99
C ASN A 431 -10.83 -20.96 -13.42
N LYS A 432 -11.61 -20.06 -14.03
CA LYS A 432 -11.31 -19.48 -15.36
C LYS A 432 -9.99 -18.71 -15.34
N PHE A 433 -9.74 -17.95 -14.28
CA PHE A 433 -8.48 -17.22 -14.12
C PHE A 433 -7.27 -18.15 -13.95
N GLU A 434 -7.42 -19.23 -13.19
CA GLU A 434 -6.35 -20.25 -13.10
C GLU A 434 -6.02 -20.85 -14.47
N ASP A 435 -7.01 -21.08 -15.32
CA ASP A 435 -6.77 -21.59 -16.67
C ASP A 435 -6.10 -20.54 -17.57
N ASP A 436 -6.58 -19.29 -17.55
CA ASP A 436 -6.06 -18.20 -18.36
C ASP A 436 -4.61 -17.82 -17.98
N SER A 437 -4.25 -17.94 -16.70
CA SER A 437 -2.96 -17.51 -16.17
C SER A 437 -1.82 -18.52 -16.32
N LYS A 438 -2.10 -19.79 -16.65
CA LYS A 438 -1.08 -20.86 -16.79
C LYS A 438 0.03 -20.55 -17.80
N THR A 439 -0.27 -19.74 -18.82
CA THR A 439 0.64 -19.43 -19.93
C THR A 439 1.45 -18.16 -19.72
N TRP A 440 1.27 -17.47 -18.60
CA TRP A 440 1.87 -16.16 -18.39
C TRP A 440 3.35 -16.27 -17.99
N ASP A 441 4.16 -15.36 -18.52
CA ASP A 441 5.60 -15.22 -18.23
C ASP A 441 5.87 -14.38 -16.96
N VAL A 442 4.84 -14.14 -16.15
CA VAL A 442 4.91 -13.32 -14.92
C VAL A 442 4.38 -14.11 -13.73
N MET A 443 4.81 -13.73 -12.53
CA MET A 443 4.27 -14.27 -11.30
C MET A 443 3.08 -13.41 -10.85
N ARG A 444 1.98 -14.08 -10.53
CA ARG A 444 0.87 -13.48 -9.78
C ARG A 444 1.29 -13.25 -8.33
N LEU A 445 0.60 -12.37 -7.60
CA LEU A 445 0.95 -12.13 -6.20
C LEU A 445 0.88 -13.43 -5.39
N SER A 446 -0.22 -14.18 -5.52
CA SER A 446 -0.41 -15.51 -4.92
C SER A 446 0.71 -16.50 -5.26
N THR A 447 1.09 -16.59 -6.54
CA THR A 447 2.13 -17.50 -7.01
C THR A 447 3.52 -17.09 -6.49
N ALA A 448 3.78 -15.80 -6.35
CA ALA A 448 5.01 -15.28 -5.75
C ALA A 448 5.07 -15.59 -4.25
N VAL A 449 3.94 -15.54 -3.54
CA VAL A 449 3.82 -15.97 -2.14
C VAL A 449 4.09 -17.47 -1.99
N ASP A 450 3.46 -18.31 -2.83
CA ASP A 450 3.65 -19.76 -2.80
C ASP A 450 5.11 -20.17 -3.10
N LYS A 451 5.77 -19.42 -3.98
CA LYS A 451 7.20 -19.58 -4.29
C LYS A 451 8.12 -18.93 -3.25
N GLN A 452 7.58 -18.40 -2.15
CA GLN A 452 8.31 -17.74 -1.07
C GLN A 452 9.17 -16.56 -1.56
N VAL A 453 8.78 -15.89 -2.64
CA VAL A 453 9.51 -14.74 -3.21
C VAL A 453 9.57 -13.56 -2.25
N PHE A 454 8.55 -13.43 -1.40
CA PHE A 454 8.43 -12.39 -0.38
C PHE A 454 8.87 -12.87 1.01
N SER A 455 9.30 -14.13 1.15
CA SER A 455 9.79 -14.62 2.43
C SER A 455 11.18 -14.04 2.69
N ARG A 456 11.30 -13.27 3.78
CA ARG A 456 12.57 -12.76 4.28
C ARG A 456 13.63 -13.87 4.38
N CYS A 457 13.27 -15.01 4.95
CA CYS A 457 14.19 -16.15 5.09
C CYS A 457 14.67 -16.67 3.73
N ALA A 458 13.77 -16.81 2.75
CA ALA A 458 14.14 -17.28 1.41
C ALA A 458 15.03 -16.28 0.65
N LEU A 459 14.78 -14.97 0.82
CA LEU A 459 15.56 -13.90 0.19
C LEU A 459 16.99 -13.83 0.74
N ILE A 460 17.16 -14.06 2.04
CA ILE A 460 18.46 -14.05 2.73
C ILE A 460 19.25 -15.33 2.43
N SER A 461 18.59 -16.49 2.40
CA SER A 461 19.29 -17.78 2.54
C SER A 461 19.54 -18.51 1.22
N GLY A 462 18.81 -18.18 0.14
CA GLY A 462 18.88 -18.91 -1.13
C GLY A 462 18.08 -20.23 -1.12
N LYS A 463 18.13 -20.98 -2.25
CA LYS A 463 17.21 -22.10 -2.56
C LYS A 463 17.41 -23.40 -1.76
N ASP A 464 18.49 -23.54 -0.98
CA ASP A 464 18.83 -24.80 -0.30
C ASP A 464 18.51 -24.74 1.21
N PHE A 465 17.23 -24.82 1.62
CA PHE A 465 16.87 -24.68 3.03
C PHE A 465 15.92 -25.74 3.61
N SER A 466 16.17 -26.10 4.89
CA SER A 466 15.40 -27.05 5.71
C SER A 466 14.97 -26.38 7.03
N LYS A 467 13.80 -26.70 7.59
CA LYS A 467 13.20 -26.01 8.78
C LYS A 467 14.10 -25.87 10.02
N ARG A 468 15.13 -26.70 10.19
CA ARG A 468 16.05 -26.66 11.37
C ARG A 468 17.15 -25.60 11.25
N SER A 469 17.37 -25.04 10.06
CA SER A 469 18.36 -23.97 9.84
C SER A 469 17.77 -22.56 9.97
N ASP A 470 16.44 -22.43 10.05
CA ASP A 470 15.73 -21.14 10.07
C ASP A 470 16.04 -20.35 11.35
N GLU A 471 15.92 -20.96 12.54
CA GLU A 471 16.17 -20.28 13.82
C GLU A 471 17.63 -19.84 13.99
N LYS A 472 18.59 -20.69 13.60
CA LYS A 472 20.02 -20.38 13.72
C LYS A 472 20.43 -19.28 12.74
N MET A 473 19.87 -19.27 11.54
CA MET A 473 20.18 -18.25 10.55
C MET A 473 19.47 -16.93 10.87
N ALA A 474 18.23 -16.96 11.34
CA ALA A 474 17.53 -15.78 11.84
C ALA A 474 18.29 -15.15 13.01
N ALA A 475 18.79 -15.96 13.96
CA ALA A 475 19.63 -15.49 15.06
C ALA A 475 20.95 -14.86 14.57
N LYS A 476 21.63 -15.51 13.61
CA LYS A 476 22.85 -14.96 13.01
C LYS A 476 22.58 -13.65 12.26
N MET A 477 21.43 -13.56 11.60
CA MET A 477 21.03 -12.35 10.88
C MET A 477 20.73 -11.21 11.85
N ALA A 478 20.04 -11.50 12.95
CA ALA A 478 19.79 -10.53 14.02
C ALA A 478 21.11 -10.01 14.63
N GLU A 479 22.11 -10.88 14.78
CA GLU A 479 23.45 -10.49 15.23
C GLU A 479 24.14 -9.54 14.23
N VAL A 480 24.12 -9.88 12.93
CA VAL A 480 24.64 -9.03 11.85
C VAL A 480 23.93 -7.68 11.82
N MET A 481 22.61 -7.66 12.01
CA MET A 481 21.82 -6.43 12.05
C MET A 481 22.16 -5.56 13.25
N GLN A 482 22.31 -6.18 14.43
CA GLN A 482 22.74 -5.46 15.63
C GLN A 482 24.16 -4.87 15.45
N GLU A 483 25.02 -5.51 14.66
CA GLU A 483 26.31 -4.95 14.29
C GLU A 483 26.16 -3.74 13.35
N MET A 484 25.27 -3.82 12.35
CA MET A 484 24.98 -2.74 11.41
C MET A 484 24.32 -1.52 12.09
N ASP A 485 23.47 -1.74 13.10
CA ASP A 485 22.82 -0.67 13.87
C ASP A 485 23.80 0.15 14.72
N ARG A 486 25.01 -0.37 14.95
CA ARG A 486 26.10 0.37 15.64
C ARG A 486 26.88 1.28 14.71
N TRP A 487 26.62 1.23 13.41
CA TRP A 487 27.32 2.06 12.44
C TRP A 487 26.90 3.52 12.58
N VAL A 488 27.87 4.41 12.41
CA VAL A 488 27.60 5.85 12.37
C VAL A 488 27.59 6.25 10.91
N ILE A 489 26.42 6.67 10.43
CA ILE A 489 26.19 7.06 9.03
C ILE A 489 26.26 8.59 8.96
N ASP A 490 27.22 9.11 8.20
CA ASP A 490 27.36 10.52 7.86
C ASP A 490 26.88 10.75 6.42
N GLU A 491 26.74 12.02 5.98
CA GLU A 491 26.34 12.34 4.59
C GLU A 491 27.17 11.66 3.50
N THR A 492 28.47 11.45 3.74
CA THR A 492 29.44 10.99 2.72
C THR A 492 30.05 9.62 3.00
N GLY A 493 29.71 8.97 4.11
CA GLY A 493 30.34 7.70 4.46
C GLY A 493 29.80 7.02 5.71
N VAL A 494 30.17 5.75 5.86
CA VAL A 494 29.75 4.91 7.00
C VAL A 494 30.96 4.57 7.85
N THR A 495 30.90 4.90 9.15
CA THR A 495 31.99 4.64 10.10
C THR A 495 31.71 3.39 10.93
N VAL A 496 32.64 2.43 10.88
CA VAL A 496 32.54 1.13 11.56
C VAL A 496 33.67 0.94 12.57
N ALA A 497 33.36 0.30 13.70
CA ALA A 497 34.35 -0.06 14.71
C ALA A 497 35.10 -1.35 14.33
N CYS A 498 36.43 -1.27 14.19
CA CYS A 498 37.26 -2.34 13.63
C CYS A 498 38.39 -2.76 14.58
N LYS A 499 38.02 -3.03 15.83
CA LYS A 499 38.98 -3.28 16.93
C LYS A 499 39.95 -4.42 16.61
N PHE A 500 39.45 -5.55 16.13
CA PHE A 500 40.26 -6.75 15.91
C PHE A 500 41.30 -6.56 14.79
N GLN A 501 40.86 -6.04 13.64
CA GLN A 501 41.74 -5.82 12.49
C GLN A 501 42.84 -4.80 12.81
N VAL A 502 42.49 -3.66 13.40
CA VAL A 502 43.46 -2.64 13.81
C VAL A 502 44.43 -3.18 14.86
N CYS A 503 43.94 -3.93 15.87
CA CYS A 503 44.80 -4.56 16.86
C CYS A 503 45.78 -5.56 16.20
N SER A 504 45.33 -6.35 15.23
CA SER A 504 46.22 -7.30 14.53
C SER A 504 47.35 -6.59 13.78
N VAL A 505 47.03 -5.50 13.07
CA VAL A 505 48.02 -4.68 12.35
C VAL A 505 49.01 -4.03 13.33
N LEU A 506 48.51 -3.49 14.45
CA LEU A 506 49.34 -2.91 15.51
C LEU A 506 50.24 -3.95 16.18
N ILE A 507 49.75 -5.16 16.44
CA ILE A 507 50.54 -6.25 17.04
C ILE A 507 51.67 -6.66 16.10
N VAL A 508 51.42 -6.81 14.81
CA VAL A 508 52.47 -7.15 13.83
C VAL A 508 53.51 -6.04 13.74
N ALA A 509 53.09 -4.78 13.66
CA ALA A 509 54.01 -3.65 13.68
C ALA A 509 54.83 -3.58 14.98
N PHE A 510 54.20 -3.88 16.12
CA PHE A 510 54.86 -3.96 17.43
C PHE A 510 55.86 -5.11 17.51
N ILE A 511 55.57 -6.28 16.93
CA ILE A 511 56.52 -7.40 16.87
C ILE A 511 57.75 -7.03 16.02
N ILE A 512 57.55 -6.34 14.89
CA ILE A 512 58.65 -5.91 14.02
C ILE A 512 59.54 -4.87 14.74
N ALA A 513 58.93 -3.82 15.30
CA ALA A 513 59.67 -2.75 15.99
C ALA A 513 60.28 -3.22 17.32
N GLY A 514 59.52 -3.99 18.10
CA GLY A 514 59.94 -4.57 19.39
C GLY A 514 61.00 -5.66 19.22
N GLY A 515 60.97 -6.41 18.11
CA GLY A 515 62.04 -7.32 17.71
C GLY A 515 63.37 -6.58 17.50
N GLY A 516 63.33 -5.40 16.87
CA GLY A 516 64.51 -4.54 16.71
C GLY A 516 65.10 -4.06 18.04
N LEU A 517 64.24 -3.65 18.98
CA LEU A 517 64.66 -3.30 20.34
C LEU A 517 65.25 -4.49 21.11
N SER A 518 64.67 -5.68 20.93
CA SER A 518 65.13 -6.91 21.59
C SER A 518 66.52 -7.33 21.09
N ILE A 519 66.79 -7.18 19.79
CA ILE A 519 68.10 -7.47 19.19
C ILE A 519 69.19 -6.54 19.74
N MET A 520 68.85 -5.27 20.03
CA MET A 520 69.75 -4.33 20.68
C MET A 520 70.00 -4.67 22.16
N ALA A 521 69.03 -5.27 22.85
CA ALA A 521 69.13 -5.64 24.27
C ALA A 521 69.89 -6.97 24.51
N THR A 522 69.89 -7.89 23.53
CA THR A 522 70.64 -9.15 23.64
C THR A 522 72.12 -8.94 23.37
N GLY A 523 72.98 -9.17 24.38
CA GLY A 523 74.43 -8.90 24.33
C GLY A 523 75.29 -9.75 23.39
N ASN A 524 74.71 -10.71 22.65
CA ASN A 524 75.42 -11.53 21.68
C ASN A 524 75.47 -10.79 20.33
N ARG A 525 76.56 -10.05 20.09
CA ARG A 525 76.77 -9.30 18.85
C ARG A 525 76.99 -10.24 17.66
N ILE A 526 76.18 -10.08 16.62
CA ILE A 526 76.43 -10.68 15.30
C ILE A 526 77.65 -9.98 14.70
N THR A 527 78.70 -10.73 14.36
CA THR A 527 79.95 -10.18 13.82
C THR A 527 79.69 -9.50 12.46
N GLY A 528 79.95 -8.19 12.38
CA GLY A 528 79.85 -7.41 11.14
C GLY A 528 78.56 -6.60 10.94
N VAL A 529 77.63 -6.60 11.90
CA VAL A 529 76.37 -5.83 11.82
C VAL A 529 76.26 -4.88 13.01
N ASP A 530 75.98 -3.60 12.75
CA ASP A 530 75.66 -2.63 13.81
C ASP A 530 74.20 -2.79 14.26
N PRO A 531 73.96 -3.19 15.54
CA PRO A 531 72.60 -3.39 16.06
C PRO A 531 71.73 -2.14 16.01
N SER A 532 72.33 -0.93 16.07
CA SER A 532 71.60 0.33 16.03
C SER A 532 71.01 0.61 14.65
N ASN A 533 71.78 0.32 13.59
CA ASN A 533 71.32 0.43 12.21
C ASN A 533 70.22 -0.60 11.91
N LEU A 534 70.39 -1.86 12.36
CA LEU A 534 69.38 -2.91 12.16
C LEU A 534 68.05 -2.56 12.85
N SER A 535 68.09 -2.03 14.07
CA SER A 535 66.89 -1.53 14.75
C SER A 535 66.22 -0.41 13.92
N THR A 536 66.99 0.56 13.44
CA THR A 536 66.47 1.65 12.61
C THR A 536 65.79 1.12 11.33
N TYR A 537 66.38 0.13 10.66
CA TYR A 537 65.75 -0.51 9.51
C TYR A 537 64.44 -1.22 9.87
N LEU A 538 64.36 -1.91 11.01
CA LEU A 538 63.13 -2.59 11.45
C LEU A 538 62.02 -1.59 11.80
N TRP A 539 62.35 -0.45 12.39
CA TRP A 539 61.40 0.64 12.60
C TRP A 539 60.87 1.22 11.29
N VAL A 540 61.74 1.41 10.29
CA VAL A 540 61.33 1.85 8.94
C VAL A 540 60.42 0.80 8.29
N VAL A 541 60.76 -0.48 8.39
CA VAL A 541 59.94 -1.59 7.87
C VAL A 541 58.56 -1.63 8.54
N ALA A 542 58.50 -1.44 9.87
CA ALA A 542 57.23 -1.35 10.59
C ALA A 542 56.39 -0.15 10.12
N GLY A 543 57.01 1.01 9.89
CA GLY A 543 56.34 2.19 9.33
C GLY A 543 55.79 1.96 7.92
N VAL A 544 56.59 1.35 7.04
CA VAL A 544 56.17 0.99 5.67
C VAL A 544 55.03 -0.03 5.71
N TYR A 545 55.11 -1.04 6.59
CA TYR A 545 54.05 -2.03 6.78
C TYR A 545 52.71 -1.38 7.18
N LEU A 546 52.73 -0.43 8.13
CA LEU A 546 51.53 0.31 8.54
C LEU A 546 50.94 1.12 7.38
N LEU A 547 51.78 1.78 6.56
CA LEU A 547 51.32 2.52 5.39
C LEU A 547 50.69 1.60 4.33
N ILE A 548 51.30 0.45 4.05
CA ILE A 548 50.75 -0.55 3.11
C ILE A 548 49.42 -1.10 3.61
N CYS A 549 49.32 -1.42 4.90
CA CYS A 549 48.06 -1.89 5.49
C CYS A 549 46.99 -0.81 5.36
N LYS A 550 47.31 0.43 5.74
CA LYS A 550 46.40 1.57 5.59
C LYS A 550 45.88 1.72 4.16
N SER A 551 46.77 1.68 3.15
CA SER A 551 46.37 1.84 1.74
C SER A 551 45.62 0.65 1.16
N ARG A 552 45.73 -0.53 1.76
CA ARG A 552 45.06 -1.75 1.27
C ARG A 552 43.58 -1.78 1.64
N PHE A 553 43.22 -1.21 2.79
CA PHE A 553 41.89 -1.38 3.37
C PHE A 553 40.90 -0.27 3.00
N VAL A 554 41.36 0.99 2.94
CA VAL A 554 40.50 2.16 2.61
C VAL A 554 41.35 3.21 1.88
N GLU A 555 40.72 3.93 0.94
CA GLU A 555 41.36 5.01 0.17
C GLU A 555 41.93 6.13 1.07
N ASP A 556 41.17 6.56 2.09
CA ASP A 556 41.55 7.58 3.08
C ASP A 556 41.25 7.13 4.53
N TRP A 557 42.27 6.76 5.31
CA TRP A 557 42.10 6.41 6.74
C TRP A 557 42.79 7.42 7.68
N PRO A 558 42.06 8.34 8.33
CA PRO A 558 42.66 9.31 9.26
C PRO A 558 43.36 8.63 10.45
N TRP A 559 44.51 9.18 10.88
CA TRP A 559 45.23 8.64 12.04
C TRP A 559 44.43 8.77 13.34
N SER A 560 43.59 9.80 13.47
CA SER A 560 42.65 9.94 14.60
C SER A 560 41.74 8.72 14.69
N ASP A 561 41.13 8.31 13.58
CA ASP A 561 40.15 7.23 13.55
C ASP A 561 40.81 5.87 13.71
N PHE A 562 41.99 5.69 13.09
CA PHE A 562 42.82 4.51 13.26
C PHE A 562 43.15 4.26 14.75
N LEU A 563 43.56 5.30 15.49
CA LEU A 563 43.86 5.19 16.92
C LEU A 563 42.61 4.95 17.78
N HIS A 564 41.43 5.40 17.34
CA HIS A 564 40.15 5.13 17.99
C HIS A 564 39.52 3.79 17.56
N PHE A 565 40.23 2.97 16.78
CA PHE A 565 39.74 1.70 16.24
C PHE A 565 38.49 1.85 15.36
N ARG A 566 38.42 2.94 14.58
CA ARG A 566 37.31 3.25 13.67
C ARG A 566 37.82 3.36 12.24
N VAL A 567 37.00 2.93 11.30
CA VAL A 567 37.26 3.00 9.86
C VAL A 567 36.08 3.70 9.20
N ARG A 568 36.35 4.77 8.47
CA ARG A 568 35.33 5.45 7.64
C ARG A 568 35.39 4.86 6.24
N CYS A 569 34.33 4.18 5.83
CA CYS A 569 34.20 3.60 4.49
C CYS A 569 33.42 4.57 3.59
N ARG A 570 33.87 4.72 2.33
CA ARG A 570 33.26 5.55 1.29
C ARG A 570 32.62 4.75 0.16
N SER A 571 32.76 3.43 0.14
CA SER A 571 32.04 2.55 -0.80
C SER A 571 31.48 1.28 -0.15
N VAL A 572 30.55 0.62 -0.85
CA VAL A 572 29.99 -0.67 -0.42
C VAL A 572 31.08 -1.74 -0.37
N SER A 573 31.97 -1.80 -1.37
CA SER A 573 33.09 -2.75 -1.38
C SER A 573 34.05 -2.54 -0.21
N GLU A 574 34.36 -1.29 0.15
CA GLU A 574 35.19 -1.00 1.34
C GLU A 574 34.51 -1.49 2.62
N LEU A 575 33.21 -1.22 2.76
CA LEU A 575 32.43 -1.64 3.92
C LEU A 575 32.36 -3.17 4.03
N HIS A 576 32.23 -3.87 2.90
CA HIS A 576 32.30 -5.33 2.83
C HIS A 576 33.67 -5.86 3.27
N ASN A 577 34.76 -5.30 2.75
CA ASN A 577 36.13 -5.73 3.07
C ASN A 577 36.46 -5.58 4.57
N ILE A 578 35.93 -4.53 5.20
CA ILE A 578 36.17 -4.21 6.60
C ILE A 578 35.27 -5.04 7.52
N SER A 579 33.95 -5.05 7.29
CA SER A 579 32.99 -5.74 8.17
C SER A 579 32.87 -7.24 7.90
N GLY A 580 33.20 -7.71 6.70
CA GLY A 580 32.94 -9.07 6.24
C GLY A 580 31.46 -9.36 5.95
N ILE A 581 30.56 -8.37 6.05
CA ILE A 581 29.12 -8.51 5.76
C ILE A 581 28.89 -8.47 4.26
N ASN A 582 28.00 -9.32 3.74
CA ASN A 582 27.69 -9.39 2.31
C ASN A 582 27.21 -8.03 1.76
N GLU A 583 27.77 -7.62 0.63
CA GLU A 583 27.45 -6.38 -0.10
C GLU A 583 25.95 -6.18 -0.32
N GLN A 584 25.21 -7.25 -0.63
CA GLN A 584 23.77 -7.19 -0.88
C GLN A 584 22.97 -6.89 0.40
N PHE A 585 23.41 -7.40 1.56
CA PHE A 585 22.77 -7.06 2.84
C PHE A 585 23.10 -5.64 3.29
N ILE A 586 24.32 -5.19 3.03
CA ILE A 586 24.71 -3.79 3.20
C ILE A 586 23.77 -2.90 2.39
N MET A 587 23.63 -3.16 1.10
CA MET A 587 22.75 -2.37 0.23
C MET A 587 21.28 -2.43 0.67
N ALA A 588 20.79 -3.60 1.10
CA ALA A 588 19.42 -3.73 1.61
C ALA A 588 19.18 -2.89 2.86
N LYS A 589 20.13 -2.83 3.80
CA LYS A 589 20.04 -2.00 5.00
C LYS A 589 20.10 -0.51 4.65
N LEU A 590 21.01 -0.10 3.76
CA LEU A 590 21.10 1.29 3.31
C LEU A 590 19.81 1.75 2.62
N LEU A 591 19.19 0.90 1.78
CA LEU A 591 17.90 1.19 1.15
C LEU A 591 16.73 1.26 2.14
N HIS A 592 16.79 0.45 3.21
CA HIS A 592 15.81 0.43 4.29
C HIS A 592 15.89 1.69 5.16
N ASP A 593 17.09 2.12 5.52
CA ASP A 593 17.32 3.27 6.40
C ASP A 593 17.13 4.64 5.72
N GLU A 594 17.12 4.69 4.38
CA GLU A 594 17.02 5.94 3.60
C GLU A 594 15.78 6.78 3.97
N ARG A 595 14.62 6.14 4.14
CA ARG A 595 13.39 6.83 4.58
C ARG A 595 13.27 6.95 6.10
N GLY A 596 14.13 6.26 6.85
CA GLY A 596 14.18 6.26 8.31
C GLY A 596 14.95 7.45 8.91
N GLY A 597 15.36 8.42 8.10
CA GLY A 597 16.11 9.61 8.55
C GLY A 597 17.62 9.56 8.32
N SER A 598 18.11 8.62 7.48
CA SER A 598 19.52 8.63 7.07
C SER A 598 19.83 9.88 6.22
N GLU A 599 20.94 10.55 6.54
CA GLU A 599 21.46 11.71 5.80
C GLU A 599 22.43 11.30 4.66
N LEU A 600 22.61 9.99 4.44
CA LEU A 600 23.59 9.46 3.49
C LEU A 600 23.23 9.80 2.05
N LYS A 601 24.08 10.57 1.39
CA LYS A 601 24.00 10.83 -0.06
C LYS A 601 24.75 9.75 -0.81
N THR A 602 24.12 9.18 -1.84
CA THR A 602 24.70 8.10 -2.63
C THR A 602 25.22 8.57 -3.98
N ARG A 603 26.37 8.03 -4.39
CA ARG A 603 27.00 8.25 -5.71
C ARG A 603 27.37 6.93 -6.36
N GLY A 604 27.93 6.99 -7.58
CA GLY A 604 28.40 5.81 -8.30
C GLY A 604 27.39 5.25 -9.31
N PRO A 605 27.79 4.22 -10.06
CA PRO A 605 27.01 3.72 -11.21
C PRO A 605 25.68 3.07 -10.81
N TYR A 606 25.59 2.43 -9.65
CA TYR A 606 24.45 1.60 -9.25
C TYR A 606 23.51 2.27 -8.23
N ASN A 607 23.58 3.59 -8.08
CA ASN A 607 22.82 4.34 -7.06
C ASN A 607 21.36 4.66 -7.45
N LYS A 608 20.86 4.15 -8.58
CA LYS A 608 19.57 4.58 -9.15
C LYS A 608 18.34 4.22 -8.33
N ALA A 609 18.44 3.20 -7.47
CA ALA A 609 17.37 2.80 -6.56
C ALA A 609 17.26 3.72 -5.31
N PHE A 610 18.28 4.51 -5.01
CA PHE A 610 18.32 5.44 -3.90
C PHE A 610 17.66 6.77 -4.29
N LEU A 611 16.94 7.37 -3.35
CA LEU A 611 16.30 8.68 -3.44
C LEU A 611 17.32 9.81 -3.29
N GLN A 612 18.20 9.73 -2.29
CA GLN A 612 19.20 10.76 -1.99
C GLN A 612 20.47 10.53 -2.80
N ARG A 613 20.63 11.31 -3.87
CA ARG A 613 21.72 11.14 -4.85
C ARG A 613 22.50 12.44 -5.02
N ASP A 614 23.82 12.33 -5.00
CA ASP A 614 24.73 13.44 -5.28
C ASP A 614 25.81 12.97 -6.26
N SER A 615 26.05 13.75 -7.31
CA SER A 615 26.99 13.40 -8.37
C SER A 615 28.43 13.77 -8.03
N ALA A 616 28.65 14.68 -7.09
CA ALA A 616 29.98 15.22 -6.76
C ALA A 616 30.58 14.57 -5.51
N ASP A 617 29.79 14.45 -4.43
CA ASP A 617 30.28 13.95 -3.14
C ASP A 617 29.25 13.04 -2.47
N GLY A 618 29.69 11.90 -1.91
CA GLY A 618 28.78 10.91 -1.35
C GLY A 618 29.37 9.50 -1.23
N PHE A 619 28.59 8.60 -0.63
CA PHE A 619 28.93 7.19 -0.49
C PHE A 619 28.69 6.43 -1.80
N SER A 620 29.74 5.74 -2.29
CA SER A 620 29.74 5.10 -3.59
C SER A 620 29.06 3.72 -3.56
N ILE A 621 27.99 3.57 -4.33
CA ILE A 621 27.37 2.28 -4.64
C ILE A 621 28.07 1.70 -5.88
N ASP A 622 29.10 0.89 -5.61
CA ASP A 622 30.03 0.32 -6.59
C ASP A 622 29.72 -1.14 -6.97
N CYS A 623 28.70 -1.74 -6.36
CA CYS A 623 28.23 -3.10 -6.66
C CYS A 623 26.81 -3.09 -7.29
N PRO A 624 26.50 -4.00 -8.23
CA PRO A 624 25.19 -4.09 -8.84
C PRO A 624 24.14 -4.64 -7.85
N LEU A 625 22.90 -4.16 -7.98
CA LEU A 625 21.77 -4.57 -7.15
C LEU A 625 21.15 -5.86 -7.69
N GLN A 626 20.91 -6.84 -6.83
CA GLN A 626 20.18 -8.06 -7.23
C GLN A 626 18.67 -7.91 -7.01
N MET A 627 17.87 -8.65 -7.77
CA MET A 627 16.41 -8.72 -7.55
C MET A 627 16.05 -9.04 -6.09
N LYS A 628 16.76 -9.98 -5.47
CA LYS A 628 16.53 -10.35 -4.07
C LYS A 628 16.74 -9.19 -3.11
N THR A 629 17.75 -8.35 -3.37
CA THR A 629 18.09 -7.17 -2.57
C THR A 629 17.00 -6.10 -2.68
N LEU A 630 16.48 -5.88 -3.90
CA LEU A 630 15.36 -4.98 -4.12
C LEU A 630 14.11 -5.47 -3.36
N LEU A 631 13.74 -6.74 -3.54
CA LEU A 631 12.59 -7.35 -2.85
C LEU A 631 12.75 -7.31 -1.33
N LEU A 632 13.94 -7.64 -0.81
CA LEU A 632 14.24 -7.58 0.63
C LEU A 632 14.07 -6.15 1.15
N SER A 633 14.42 -5.14 0.36
CA SER A 633 14.25 -3.73 0.75
C SER A 633 12.79 -3.25 0.64
N GLY A 634 11.89 -4.02 0.03
CA GLY A 634 10.50 -3.62 -0.25
C GLY A 634 10.30 -2.98 -1.63
N LEU A 635 11.23 -3.15 -2.58
CA LEU A 635 11.11 -2.71 -3.97
C LEU A 635 10.69 -3.89 -4.85
N ILE A 636 9.50 -3.81 -5.45
CA ILE A 636 8.89 -4.92 -6.17
C ILE A 636 8.79 -4.58 -7.66
N MET A 637 9.44 -5.38 -8.50
CA MET A 637 9.46 -5.15 -9.94
C MET A 637 8.23 -5.76 -10.62
N LEU A 638 7.42 -4.92 -11.25
CA LEU A 638 6.24 -5.31 -12.02
C LEU A 638 6.53 -5.21 -13.53
N LYS A 639 6.18 -6.25 -14.29
CA LYS A 639 6.27 -6.25 -15.75
C LYS A 639 5.06 -5.51 -16.32
N VAL A 640 5.32 -4.53 -17.20
CA VAL A 640 4.29 -3.74 -17.87
C VAL A 640 4.43 -3.80 -19.39
N VAL A 641 3.31 -3.64 -20.09
CA VAL A 641 3.24 -3.58 -21.56
C VAL A 641 3.33 -2.14 -22.02
N THR A 642 4.36 -1.80 -22.79
CA THR A 642 4.55 -0.47 -23.38
C THR A 642 4.33 -0.52 -24.90
N PRO A 643 4.16 0.63 -25.58
CA PRO A 643 4.09 0.65 -27.05
C PRO A 643 5.35 0.09 -27.73
N ARG A 644 6.49 0.08 -27.04
CA ARG A 644 7.80 -0.36 -27.57
C ARG A 644 8.15 -1.80 -27.20
N GLY A 645 7.32 -2.49 -26.41
CA GLY A 645 7.57 -3.85 -25.92
C GLY A 645 7.13 -4.02 -24.47
N HIS A 646 8.03 -4.53 -23.62
CA HIS A 646 7.79 -4.63 -22.18
C HIS A 646 8.86 -3.86 -21.40
N ALA A 647 8.45 -3.32 -20.27
CA ALA A 647 9.30 -2.60 -19.32
C ALA A 647 9.03 -3.12 -17.89
N LEU A 648 9.94 -2.83 -16.96
CA LEU A 648 9.70 -3.02 -15.54
C LEU A 648 9.38 -1.68 -14.90
N VAL A 649 8.41 -1.68 -14.00
CA VAL A 649 8.04 -0.55 -13.16
C VAL A 649 8.11 -1.02 -11.71
N CYS A 650 8.76 -0.24 -10.86
CA CYS A 650 8.88 -0.56 -9.44
C CYS A 650 7.62 -0.12 -8.67
N LEU A 651 7.05 -1.04 -7.91
CA LEU A 651 6.13 -0.78 -6.81
C LEU A 651 6.98 -0.61 -5.53
N ASP A 652 6.95 0.59 -4.96
CA ASP A 652 7.70 0.92 -3.74
C ASP A 652 6.86 0.56 -2.51
N ALA A 653 7.36 -0.37 -1.71
CA ALA A 653 6.83 -0.79 -0.43
C ALA A 653 7.89 -0.67 0.69
N ARG A 654 8.95 0.12 0.47
CA ARG A 654 9.98 0.42 1.49
C ARG A 654 9.35 1.03 2.73
N ARG A 655 9.97 0.88 3.91
CA ARG A 655 9.47 1.38 5.20
C ARG A 655 8.99 2.83 5.13
N GLY A 656 7.84 3.11 5.73
CA GLY A 656 7.24 4.44 5.77
C GLY A 656 6.63 4.88 4.44
N THR A 657 6.29 3.95 3.56
CA THR A 657 5.52 4.28 2.35
C THR A 657 4.05 4.32 2.69
N GLU A 658 3.44 5.50 2.64
CA GLU A 658 2.00 5.69 2.86
C GLU A 658 1.15 4.92 1.86
N LEU A 659 1.32 5.20 0.56
CA LEU A 659 0.62 4.51 -0.51
C LEU A 659 1.40 4.63 -1.82
N LYS A 660 1.65 3.49 -2.47
CA LYS A 660 2.11 3.45 -3.86
C LYS A 660 1.22 2.54 -4.69
N VAL A 661 0.90 2.98 -5.90
CA VAL A 661 0.02 2.27 -6.82
C VAL A 661 0.67 2.20 -8.19
N VAL A 662 0.52 1.06 -8.85
CA VAL A 662 0.86 0.85 -10.26
C VAL A 662 -0.39 0.37 -10.97
N GLU A 663 -1.07 1.32 -11.61
CA GLU A 663 -2.32 1.13 -12.34
C GLU A 663 -2.08 0.91 -13.84
N HIS A 664 -3.11 0.48 -14.55
CA HIS A 664 -3.12 0.48 -16.00
C HIS A 664 -3.15 1.91 -16.56
N GLN A 665 -2.60 2.11 -17.75
CA GLN A 665 -2.50 3.44 -18.37
C GLN A 665 -1.84 4.47 -17.43
N GLY A 666 -0.66 4.12 -16.92
CA GLY A 666 -0.01 4.80 -15.79
C GLY A 666 -0.08 6.33 -15.78
N ASN A 667 -0.27 6.89 -14.58
CA ASN A 667 -0.35 8.32 -14.34
C ASN A 667 0.97 9.04 -14.70
N GLN A 668 0.90 9.94 -15.69
CA GLN A 668 2.05 10.68 -16.23
C GLN A 668 2.67 11.68 -15.24
N ALA A 669 2.01 11.95 -14.11
CA ALA A 669 2.49 12.90 -13.11
C ALA A 669 3.50 12.27 -12.12
N GLN A 670 3.57 10.94 -12.00
CA GLN A 670 4.41 10.29 -11.01
C GLN A 670 5.76 9.86 -11.58
N GLU A 671 6.80 10.07 -10.78
CA GLU A 671 8.14 9.54 -11.07
C GLU A 671 8.22 8.08 -10.64
N HIS A 672 8.70 7.22 -11.55
CA HIS A 672 8.83 5.78 -11.33
C HIS A 672 10.27 5.34 -11.54
N LEU A 673 10.72 4.40 -10.71
CA LEU A 673 11.93 3.61 -10.97
C LEU A 673 11.57 2.51 -11.98
N ILE A 674 12.24 2.50 -13.12
CA ILE A 674 11.90 1.66 -14.27
C ILE A 674 13.13 0.96 -14.88
N CYS A 675 12.86 -0.08 -15.67
CA CYS A 675 13.79 -0.63 -16.63
C CYS A 675 13.11 -0.71 -18.00
N GLU A 676 13.65 -0.02 -19.00
CA GLU A 676 13.14 -0.11 -20.38
C GLU A 676 13.73 -1.32 -21.14
N ASP A 677 13.06 -1.70 -22.23
CA ASP A 677 13.61 -2.60 -23.27
C ASP A 677 14.04 -4.03 -22.82
N ILE A 678 13.29 -4.68 -21.92
CA ILE A 678 13.61 -6.04 -21.41
C ILE A 678 13.75 -7.07 -22.56
N HIS A 679 12.96 -6.94 -23.64
CA HIS A 679 12.97 -7.90 -24.74
C HIS A 679 14.09 -7.73 -25.75
N LYS A 680 14.65 -6.52 -25.94
CA LYS A 680 15.83 -6.34 -26.82
C LYS A 680 17.04 -7.13 -26.33
N LEU A 681 17.08 -7.41 -25.01
CA LEU A 681 18.09 -8.25 -24.37
C LEU A 681 17.79 -9.75 -24.52
N GLN A 682 16.52 -10.15 -24.59
CA GLN A 682 16.11 -11.55 -24.80
C GLN A 682 16.25 -12.01 -26.26
N ASP A 683 15.89 -11.17 -27.25
CA ASP A 683 15.99 -11.53 -28.68
C ASP A 683 17.44 -11.63 -29.18
N ARG A 684 18.39 -10.91 -28.57
CA ARG A 684 19.83 -11.09 -28.82
C ARG A 684 20.40 -12.39 -28.26
N ARG A 685 19.69 -13.05 -27.33
CA ARG A 685 20.09 -14.30 -26.67
C ARG A 685 19.33 -15.53 -27.19
N GLY A 686 18.75 -15.43 -28.39
CA GLY A 686 18.42 -16.62 -29.16
C GLY A 686 19.68 -17.46 -29.37
N GLN A 687 19.71 -18.67 -28.82
CA GLN A 687 20.82 -19.65 -28.87
C GLN A 687 21.93 -19.55 -27.81
N LYS A 688 21.57 -19.67 -26.52
CA LYS A 688 22.15 -20.64 -25.55
C LYS A 688 21.66 -20.27 -24.15
N LYS A 689 21.04 -21.21 -23.44
CA LYS A 689 20.87 -21.15 -21.98
C LYS A 689 22.25 -21.34 -21.33
N THR A 690 23.10 -20.33 -21.39
CA THR A 690 24.16 -20.16 -20.41
C THR A 690 23.59 -19.38 -19.23
N GLU A 691 24.02 -19.71 -18.01
CA GLU A 691 23.65 -19.08 -16.73
C GLU A 691 24.10 -17.61 -16.62
N ASP A 692 24.10 -16.86 -17.72
CA ASP A 692 24.48 -15.46 -17.73
C ASP A 692 23.33 -14.61 -17.19
N LYS A 693 23.58 -14.03 -16.01
CA LYS A 693 22.68 -13.10 -15.32
C LYS A 693 22.16 -12.02 -16.27
N SER A 694 20.85 -11.79 -16.25
CA SER A 694 20.20 -10.74 -17.03
C SER A 694 20.58 -9.39 -16.41
N ARG A 695 21.37 -8.57 -17.13
CA ARG A 695 21.71 -7.21 -16.68
C ARG A 695 20.66 -6.23 -17.21
N LEU A 696 19.98 -5.56 -16.29
CA LEU A 696 18.86 -4.66 -16.56
C LEU A 696 19.23 -3.25 -16.11
N GLN A 697 19.03 -2.24 -16.95
CA GLN A 697 19.40 -0.87 -16.62
C GLN A 697 18.29 -0.19 -15.81
N LEU A 698 18.61 0.27 -14.61
CA LEU A 698 17.69 1.06 -13.79
C LEU A 698 17.77 2.54 -14.14
N MET A 699 16.59 3.15 -14.28
CA MET A 699 16.48 4.59 -14.45
C MET A 699 15.23 5.12 -13.76
N THR A 700 15.27 6.38 -13.36
CA THR A 700 14.10 7.09 -12.86
C THR A 700 13.52 7.90 -14.02
N SER A 701 12.22 7.76 -14.29
CA SER A 701 11.56 8.45 -15.39
C SER A 701 10.11 8.79 -15.07
N ARG A 702 9.66 9.94 -15.60
CA ARG A 702 8.25 10.37 -15.62
C ARG A 702 7.60 10.14 -16.98
N GLU A 703 8.41 9.82 -18.00
CA GLU A 703 7.98 9.81 -19.40
C GLU A 703 7.47 8.43 -19.87
N LEU A 704 7.78 7.37 -19.12
CA LEU A 704 7.38 6.02 -19.50
C LEU A 704 5.86 5.88 -19.47
N LYS A 705 5.28 5.55 -20.63
CA LYS A 705 3.86 5.23 -20.76
C LYS A 705 3.69 3.74 -20.98
N TRP A 706 2.85 3.11 -20.17
CA TRP A 706 2.45 1.72 -20.35
C TRP A 706 0.93 1.60 -20.46
N LYS A 707 0.49 0.58 -21.19
CA LYS A 707 -0.93 0.30 -21.41
C LYS A 707 -1.50 -0.56 -20.29
N ARG A 708 -0.76 -1.59 -19.88
CA ARG A 708 -1.25 -2.64 -18.98
C ARG A 708 -0.13 -3.17 -18.07
N VAL A 709 -0.49 -3.51 -16.84
CA VAL A 709 0.35 -4.21 -15.87
C VAL A 709 0.10 -5.72 -16.01
N GLN A 710 1.15 -6.54 -16.01
CA GLN A 710 1.02 -7.99 -16.18
C GLN A 710 1.16 -8.74 -14.85
N GLY A 711 2.14 -8.38 -14.03
CA GLY A 711 2.40 -9.04 -12.75
C GLY A 711 3.84 -8.90 -12.28
N VAL A 712 4.19 -9.62 -11.22
CA VAL A 712 5.53 -9.60 -10.60
C VAL A 712 6.54 -10.27 -11.54
N TYR A 713 7.69 -9.63 -11.73
CA TYR A 713 8.74 -10.12 -12.61
C TYR A 713 9.39 -11.40 -12.04
N SER A 714 9.60 -12.40 -12.90
CA SER A 714 9.91 -13.79 -12.51
C SER A 714 11.40 -14.12 -12.43
N ASP A 715 12.29 -13.31 -13.04
CA ASP A 715 13.73 -13.57 -13.05
C ASP A 715 14.41 -13.09 -11.76
N MET A 716 14.54 -14.00 -10.79
CA MET A 716 15.20 -13.75 -9.50
C MET A 716 16.73 -13.61 -9.61
N ASN A 717 17.33 -13.91 -10.76
CA ASN A 717 18.78 -13.81 -11.00
C ASN A 717 19.16 -12.52 -11.75
N ALA A 718 18.19 -11.64 -12.01
CA ALA A 718 18.46 -10.36 -12.64
C ALA A 718 19.35 -9.46 -11.77
N GLU A 719 20.34 -8.84 -12.42
CA GLU A 719 21.21 -7.80 -11.86
C GLU A 719 20.81 -6.46 -12.45
N PHE A 720 20.70 -5.47 -11.58
CA PHE A 720 20.30 -4.13 -11.92
C PHE A 720 21.52 -3.20 -11.92
N VAL A 721 21.71 -2.56 -13.06
CA VAL A 721 22.85 -1.69 -13.40
C VAL A 721 22.43 -0.23 -13.42
#